data_AF-A0A1F4U6K0-F1
#
_entry.id   AF-A0A1F4U6K0-F1
#
_cell.length_a   1.000
_cell.length_b   1.000
_cell.length_c   1.000
_cell.angle_alpha   90.00
_cell.angle_beta   90.00
_cell.angle_gamma   90.00
#
_symmetry.space_group_name_H-M   'P 1'
#
loop_
_entity.id
_entity.type
_entity.pdbx_description
1 polymer ?
#
loop_
_entity_poly.entity_id
_entity_poly.type
_entity_poly.pdbx_seq_one_letter_code
_entity_poly.pdbx_strand_id
1 'polypeptide(L)'
;MPSAPAQSYILTSLSLSSGTLSPVFSSSVYDYAVTVGNSISNITVTPTASGSGGLIKVNGSAVTSGSASGAITLAVGANTISIDVKNNIGQTTSYGIVVTRESAASTPSPTPTPTPTYTYNLTGLTLSNGTLSPSFATAVVDYTSTVTNGVSSINVTPTAAGDGGTITVNGTAVSSGNTSGSIGLNVGSNTITVAITPTGGSATTYTITVTRLAAAPANTYYVSTTGSNSTGNGSQSTPWATPGYGVSQLQAGDTLIILGGTYIITDYNDDRLIPQNSGTSGSPITIQGETGNRPVLAARNTAASASSAGLGQIVDLNSKSYITINNIEFTHDPTASGTEVYVRDCIAGNGDHITLEDLYIHHVDQFGVNIQDVDTFTIRDCVIEYCGFGGIGSPDMGAGGGWKNIIIDGCDLSYNGHYWRNTNGLHDDADPNTNPYSRPDGIGLEEGPGPIEVKNCLFEHNRGDGIDLKIGNAYVHENIVANNSCDGIKLWAGTTTVENNLVYGTMDGDSTSAAWVALVIGAPAGETFIIQNNTFHCNPQRNHYISTIQYDEKSDINLTLRNNIFSNAAGTLYIDSNVSSYTIDNNLFDRVSSSYEIEIGGSALTVAQLNSLTNCENNIEAVPSFVSPAWGATGNYHLNSGSAGIDQGTSTGMPSADLDGISRPRGGVVDIGAYER
;
A
#
# COMPACT_ATOMS: atom_id res chain seq x y z
N MET A 1 -58.15 105.65 6.09
CA MET A 1 -57.45 104.42 6.52
C MET A 1 -56.11 104.33 5.83
N PRO A 2 -55.00 104.38 6.57
CA PRO A 2 -53.89 103.46 6.35
C PRO A 2 -54.18 102.21 7.18
N SER A 3 -54.34 101.06 6.51
CA SER A 3 -54.32 99.76 7.18
C SER A 3 -53.07 99.70 8.06
N ALA A 4 -53.21 99.35 9.33
CA ALA A 4 -52.07 99.01 10.18
C ALA A 4 -51.17 98.06 9.38
N PRO A 5 -49.84 98.28 9.33
CA PRO A 5 -48.95 97.42 8.57
C PRO A 5 -49.22 95.98 9.00
N ALA A 6 -49.48 95.11 8.02
CA ALA A 6 -49.77 93.71 8.26
C ALA A 6 -48.61 93.13 9.08
N GLN A 7 -48.81 93.02 10.39
CA GLN A 7 -47.78 92.48 11.27
C GLN A 7 -47.72 91.00 10.92
N SER A 8 -46.66 90.60 10.19
CA SER A 8 -46.45 89.20 9.84
C SER A 8 -46.50 88.38 11.12
N TYR A 9 -47.51 87.51 11.19
CA TYR A 9 -47.78 86.74 12.38
C TYR A 9 -46.93 85.46 12.27
N ILE A 10 -45.87 85.43 13.06
CA ILE A 10 -44.74 84.50 12.95
C ILE A 10 -44.55 83.76 14.27
N LEU A 11 -43.78 82.67 14.26
CA LEU A 11 -43.33 82.05 15.50
C LEU A 11 -42.23 82.90 16.17
N THR A 12 -42.32 83.07 17.48
CA THR A 12 -41.27 83.66 18.32
C THR A 12 -40.47 82.59 19.08
N SER A 13 -41.03 81.40 19.24
CA SER A 13 -40.29 80.21 19.68
C SER A 13 -40.89 78.96 19.07
N LEU A 14 -40.03 77.96 18.88
CA LEU A 14 -40.42 76.61 18.51
C LEU A 14 -39.50 75.64 19.24
N SER A 15 -40.08 74.77 20.07
CA SER A 15 -39.36 73.69 20.74
C SER A 15 -40.00 72.34 20.44
N LEU A 16 -39.19 71.29 20.54
CA LEU A 16 -39.59 69.90 20.33
C LEU A 16 -39.51 69.15 21.66
N SER A 17 -40.39 68.17 21.86
CA SER A 17 -40.29 67.26 23.01
C SER A 17 -39.04 66.37 22.96
N SER A 18 -38.42 66.20 21.78
CA SER A 18 -37.21 65.42 21.57
C SER A 18 -36.47 65.88 20.30
N GLY A 19 -35.14 65.80 20.33
CA GLY A 19 -34.27 66.26 19.25
C GLY A 19 -33.99 67.76 19.28
N THR A 20 -33.07 68.21 18.44
CA THR A 20 -32.65 69.63 18.33
C THR A 20 -32.87 70.12 16.90
N LEU A 21 -33.55 71.25 16.74
CA LEU A 21 -33.78 71.87 15.44
C LEU A 21 -32.45 72.29 14.81
N SER A 22 -32.31 72.00 13.52
CA SER A 22 -31.22 72.43 12.65
C SER A 22 -31.81 73.15 11.42
N PRO A 23 -31.49 74.44 11.22
CA PRO A 23 -30.74 75.31 12.13
C PRO A 23 -31.48 75.55 13.47
N VAL A 24 -30.78 76.12 14.46
CA VAL A 24 -31.44 76.59 15.71
C VAL A 24 -32.54 77.59 15.35
N PHE A 25 -33.67 77.55 16.05
CA PHE A 25 -34.85 78.34 15.71
C PHE A 25 -34.56 79.84 15.55
N SER A 26 -35.02 80.39 14.43
CA SER A 26 -35.09 81.84 14.17
C SER A 26 -36.43 82.16 13.51
N SER A 27 -37.10 83.22 13.94
CA SER A 27 -38.44 83.56 13.43
C SER A 27 -38.47 83.85 11.91
N SER A 28 -37.31 84.12 11.30
CA SER A 28 -37.11 84.33 9.87
C SER A 28 -36.77 83.08 9.06
N VAL A 29 -36.59 81.92 9.70
CA VAL A 29 -36.33 80.63 9.03
C VAL A 29 -37.60 79.79 9.07
N TYR A 30 -38.01 79.29 7.90
CA TYR A 30 -39.28 78.58 7.73
C TYR A 30 -39.13 77.07 7.60
N ASP A 31 -37.94 76.55 7.30
CA ASP A 31 -37.69 75.12 7.16
C ASP A 31 -36.63 74.66 8.15
N TYR A 32 -36.93 73.58 8.85
CA TYR A 32 -36.07 72.97 9.86
C TYR A 32 -35.92 71.47 9.64
N ALA A 33 -34.81 70.93 10.11
CA ALA A 33 -34.57 69.50 10.18
C ALA A 33 -34.23 69.08 11.62
N VAL A 34 -34.55 67.84 11.98
CA VAL A 34 -34.14 67.23 13.24
C VAL A 34 -33.99 65.72 13.05
N THR A 35 -32.95 65.13 13.63
CA THR A 35 -32.78 63.67 13.68
C THR A 35 -33.07 63.19 15.10
N VAL A 36 -33.88 62.14 15.22
CA VAL A 36 -34.20 61.49 16.50
C VAL A 36 -33.91 60.00 16.42
N GLY A 37 -33.45 59.41 17.54
CA GLY A 37 -33.16 57.99 17.60
C GLY A 37 -34.42 57.13 17.40
N ASN A 38 -34.23 55.88 16.95
CA ASN A 38 -35.35 55.00 16.59
C ASN A 38 -36.41 54.79 17.69
N SER A 39 -36.04 54.81 18.97
CA SER A 39 -36.98 54.64 20.07
C SER A 39 -38.01 55.76 20.19
N ILE A 40 -37.77 56.92 19.57
CA ILE A 40 -38.68 58.05 19.56
C ILE A 40 -39.73 57.85 18.46
N SER A 41 -40.83 57.18 18.79
CA SER A 41 -41.91 56.86 17.84
C SER A 41 -42.92 57.99 17.63
N ASN A 42 -42.84 59.06 18.42
CA ASN A 42 -43.65 60.25 18.29
C ASN A 42 -42.96 61.46 18.94
N ILE A 43 -43.32 62.67 18.51
CA ILE A 43 -42.90 63.93 19.16
C ILE A 43 -44.09 64.88 19.30
N THR A 44 -43.98 65.86 20.20
CA THR A 44 -44.82 67.06 20.19
C THR A 44 -43.99 68.28 19.84
N VAL A 45 -44.64 69.30 19.29
CA VAL A 45 -44.03 70.60 19.01
C VAL A 45 -44.76 71.67 19.81
N THR A 46 -44.02 72.61 20.38
CA THR A 46 -44.55 73.71 21.20
C THR A 46 -44.26 75.04 20.50
N PRO A 47 -45.12 75.47 19.57
CA PRO A 47 -44.99 76.74 18.88
C PRO A 47 -45.54 77.89 19.73
N THR A 48 -44.83 79.02 19.77
CA THR A 48 -45.32 80.28 20.34
C THR A 48 -45.38 81.32 19.24
N ALA A 49 -46.54 81.95 19.05
CA ALA A 49 -46.74 83.03 18.08
C ALA A 49 -46.46 84.41 18.68
N SER A 50 -46.12 85.38 17.82
CA SER A 50 -45.72 86.75 18.21
C SER A 50 -46.80 87.64 18.82
N GLY A 51 -48.07 87.22 18.92
CA GLY A 51 -49.15 88.04 19.52
C GLY A 51 -50.26 87.22 20.16
N SER A 52 -51.19 87.88 20.85
CA SER A 52 -52.34 87.23 21.49
C SER A 52 -53.51 87.08 20.49
N GLY A 53 -54.11 85.88 20.41
CA GLY A 53 -55.36 85.65 19.67
C GLY A 53 -55.26 85.11 18.24
N GLY A 54 -54.07 84.77 17.73
CA GLY A 54 -53.93 84.03 16.47
C GLY A 54 -54.08 82.51 16.63
N LEU A 55 -54.43 81.84 15.54
CA LEU A 55 -54.64 80.39 15.51
C LEU A 55 -53.37 79.69 15.02
N ILE A 56 -52.77 78.84 15.85
CA ILE A 56 -51.70 77.94 15.40
C ILE A 56 -52.32 76.59 15.04
N LYS A 57 -51.93 76.03 13.90
CA LYS A 57 -52.26 74.65 13.54
C LYS A 57 -50.99 73.85 13.31
N VAL A 58 -50.87 72.71 13.96
CA VAL A 58 -49.80 71.75 13.71
C VAL A 58 -50.41 70.55 12.99
N ASN A 59 -49.93 70.24 11.79
CA ASN A 59 -50.52 69.26 10.88
C ASN A 59 -52.06 69.41 10.76
N GLY A 60 -52.51 70.66 10.64
CA GLY A 60 -53.93 71.02 10.50
C GLY A 60 -54.74 71.04 11.81
N SER A 61 -54.21 70.53 12.92
CA SER A 61 -54.88 70.51 14.24
C SER A 61 -54.56 71.76 15.06
N ALA A 62 -55.56 72.38 15.69
CA ALA A 62 -55.37 73.62 16.44
C ALA A 62 -54.54 73.39 17.72
N VAL A 63 -53.56 74.28 17.97
CA VAL A 63 -52.68 74.27 19.14
C VAL A 63 -52.65 75.66 19.76
N THR A 64 -52.78 75.74 21.09
CA THR A 64 -52.67 77.00 21.82
C THR A 64 -51.22 77.48 21.83
N SER A 65 -50.97 78.76 21.57
CA SER A 65 -49.62 79.36 21.59
C SER A 65 -48.89 79.06 22.91
N GLY A 66 -47.64 78.59 22.82
CA GLY A 66 -46.80 78.20 23.95
C GLY A 66 -47.18 76.86 24.59
N SER A 67 -48.20 76.17 24.09
CA SER A 67 -48.58 74.82 24.52
C SER A 67 -48.11 73.77 23.52
N ALA A 68 -47.79 72.58 24.02
CA ALA A 68 -47.43 71.46 23.16
C ALA A 68 -48.62 71.01 22.30
N SER A 69 -48.34 70.61 21.07
CA SER A 69 -49.30 69.93 20.21
C SER A 69 -49.71 68.56 20.80
N GLY A 70 -50.73 67.93 20.20
CA GLY A 70 -50.90 66.49 20.34
C GLY A 70 -49.67 65.72 19.83
N ALA A 71 -49.51 64.47 20.26
CA ALA A 71 -48.41 63.61 19.83
C ALA A 71 -48.51 63.31 18.33
N ILE A 72 -47.41 63.51 17.61
CA ILE A 72 -47.28 63.27 16.17
C ILE A 72 -46.46 62.00 16.00
N THR A 73 -47.09 60.92 15.53
CA THR A 73 -46.43 59.65 15.29
C THR A 73 -45.45 59.74 14.11
N LEU A 74 -44.26 59.15 14.28
CA LEU A 74 -43.18 59.16 13.30
C LEU A 74 -42.97 57.75 12.72
N ALA A 75 -43.01 57.64 11.39
CA ALA A 75 -42.48 56.48 10.69
C ALA A 75 -40.93 56.49 10.73
N VAL A 76 -40.30 55.34 10.53
CA VAL A 76 -38.84 55.28 10.32
C VAL A 76 -38.48 55.99 9.02
N GLY A 77 -37.43 56.81 9.03
CA GLY A 77 -37.06 57.70 7.93
C GLY A 77 -37.59 59.13 8.12
N ALA A 78 -37.68 59.90 7.03
CA ALA A 78 -38.08 61.30 7.06
C ALA A 78 -39.61 61.47 7.21
N ASN A 79 -40.03 62.32 8.14
CA ASN A 79 -41.42 62.70 8.40
C ASN A 79 -41.56 64.22 8.35
N THR A 80 -42.57 64.77 7.69
CA THR A 80 -42.77 66.22 7.61
C THR A 80 -43.88 66.69 8.55
N ILE A 81 -43.60 67.73 9.32
CA ILE A 81 -44.56 68.42 10.19
C ILE A 81 -44.72 69.85 9.68
N SER A 82 -45.95 70.28 9.44
CA SER A 82 -46.28 71.66 9.06
C SER A 82 -46.91 72.41 10.23
N ILE A 83 -46.45 73.63 10.47
CA ILE A 83 -46.99 74.54 11.49
C ILE A 83 -47.46 75.81 10.80
N ASP A 84 -48.77 76.01 10.79
CA ASP A 84 -49.41 77.20 10.24
C ASP A 84 -49.77 78.17 11.36
N VAL A 85 -49.29 79.40 11.27
CA VAL A 85 -49.62 80.48 12.20
C VAL A 85 -50.50 81.49 11.48
N LYS A 86 -51.76 81.62 11.93
CA LYS A 86 -52.78 82.45 11.27
C LYS A 86 -53.17 83.64 12.13
N ASN A 87 -53.18 84.84 11.54
CA ASN A 87 -53.69 86.03 12.23
C ASN A 87 -55.22 86.12 12.20
N ASN A 88 -55.78 87.06 12.95
CA ASN A 88 -57.23 87.29 13.08
C ASN A 88 -57.93 87.78 11.80
N ILE A 89 -57.18 88.17 10.76
CA ILE A 89 -57.69 88.53 9.44
C ILE A 89 -57.47 87.44 8.38
N GLY A 90 -56.93 86.28 8.79
CA GLY A 90 -56.85 85.07 7.98
C GLY A 90 -55.58 84.88 7.13
N GLN A 91 -54.54 85.68 7.32
CA GLN A 91 -53.23 85.46 6.70
C GLN A 91 -52.46 84.38 7.46
N THR A 92 -51.83 83.45 6.72
CA THR A 92 -51.10 82.30 7.27
C THR A 92 -49.61 82.38 6.94
N THR A 93 -48.75 82.13 7.94
CA THR A 93 -47.32 81.84 7.78
C THR A 93 -47.08 80.37 8.11
N SER A 94 -46.38 79.63 7.26
CA SER A 94 -46.12 78.19 7.46
C SER A 94 -44.65 77.92 7.76
N TYR A 95 -44.41 77.01 8.72
CA TYR A 95 -43.09 76.49 9.07
C TYR A 95 -43.07 74.98 8.88
N GLY A 96 -42.07 74.46 8.20
CA GLY A 96 -41.84 73.03 7.98
C GLY A 96 -40.76 72.47 8.90
N ILE A 97 -40.99 71.27 9.43
CA ILE A 97 -39.98 70.49 10.14
C ILE A 97 -39.89 69.10 9.50
N VAL A 98 -38.72 68.74 8.99
CA VAL A 98 -38.42 67.37 8.58
C VAL A 98 -37.75 66.64 9.75
N VAL A 99 -38.48 65.68 10.32
CA VAL A 99 -38.01 64.81 11.40
C VAL A 99 -37.56 63.48 10.80
N THR A 100 -36.25 63.24 10.78
CA THR A 100 -35.70 61.93 10.41
C THR A 100 -35.62 61.05 11.64
N ARG A 101 -36.51 60.05 11.75
CA ARG A 101 -36.43 59.02 12.78
C ARG A 101 -35.49 57.93 12.28
N GLU A 102 -34.39 57.71 12.99
CA GLU A 102 -33.43 56.68 12.64
C GLU A 102 -34.08 55.29 12.61
N SER A 103 -33.57 54.40 11.75
CA SER A 103 -33.94 52.97 11.78
C SER A 103 -33.49 52.33 13.08
N ALA A 104 -34.17 51.28 13.52
CA ALA A 104 -33.81 50.56 14.72
C ALA A 104 -32.36 50.09 14.57
N ALA A 105 -31.48 50.54 15.48
CA ALA A 105 -30.23 49.84 15.68
C ALA A 105 -30.63 48.40 16.03
N SER A 106 -30.16 47.43 15.25
CA SER A 106 -30.40 46.02 15.52
C SER A 106 -29.92 45.71 16.95
N THR A 107 -30.85 45.52 17.90
CA THR A 107 -30.49 45.15 19.26
C THR A 107 -30.06 43.70 19.31
N PRO A 108 -29.09 43.36 20.18
CA PRO A 108 -28.53 42.02 20.28
C PRO A 108 -29.62 41.03 20.74
N SER A 109 -29.74 39.94 20.00
CA SER A 109 -30.43 38.71 20.40
C SER A 109 -29.67 38.06 21.57
N PRO A 110 -30.32 37.28 22.47
CA PRO A 110 -29.64 36.46 23.48
C PRO A 110 -28.48 35.71 22.85
N THR A 111 -27.38 35.54 23.57
CA THR A 111 -26.21 34.75 23.19
C THR A 111 -26.67 33.50 22.42
N PRO A 112 -26.48 33.38 21.08
CA PRO A 112 -25.93 32.13 20.63
C PRO A 112 -24.59 32.06 21.39
N THR A 113 -24.27 30.97 22.10
CA THR A 113 -22.88 30.50 22.11
C THR A 113 -22.36 30.87 20.74
N PRO A 114 -21.27 31.68 20.56
CA PRO A 114 -20.85 32.07 19.21
C PRO A 114 -21.04 30.80 18.42
N THR A 115 -22.02 30.74 17.49
CA THR A 115 -22.12 29.58 16.62
C THR A 115 -20.74 29.68 16.07
N PRO A 116 -19.81 28.81 16.53
CA PRO A 116 -18.44 29.14 16.28
C PRO A 116 -18.50 29.24 14.77
N THR A 117 -17.95 30.32 14.24
CA THR A 117 -17.41 30.20 12.92
C THR A 117 -16.38 29.11 13.12
N TYR A 118 -16.83 27.84 13.13
CA TYR A 118 -16.12 26.71 12.65
C TYR A 118 -15.89 27.20 11.23
N THR A 119 -14.80 27.94 11.07
CA THR A 119 -14.00 27.83 9.88
C THR A 119 -13.73 26.35 9.80
N TYR A 120 -14.68 25.61 9.24
CA TYR A 120 -14.60 24.21 8.91
C TYR A 120 -13.79 24.17 7.63
N ASN A 121 -12.58 24.70 7.74
CA ASN A 121 -11.58 24.70 6.73
C ASN A 121 -10.74 23.45 6.97
N LEU A 122 -10.04 23.05 5.93
CA LEU A 122 -9.04 22.01 6.09
C LEU A 122 -7.90 22.53 6.98
N THR A 123 -7.46 21.68 7.91
CA THR A 123 -6.19 21.80 8.64
C THR A 123 -5.12 20.94 8.01
N GLY A 124 -5.49 19.99 7.15
CA GLY A 124 -4.59 19.19 6.35
C GLY A 124 -5.22 18.79 5.02
N LEU A 125 -4.39 18.70 3.99
CA LEU A 125 -4.73 18.12 2.71
C LEU A 125 -3.47 17.45 2.19
N THR A 126 -3.48 16.13 2.09
CA THR A 126 -2.36 15.37 1.56
C THR A 126 -2.79 14.52 0.38
N LEU A 127 -1.85 14.25 -0.51
CA LEU A 127 -2.01 13.35 -1.65
C LEU A 127 -1.22 12.08 -1.37
N SER A 128 -1.72 10.93 -1.82
CA SER A 128 -0.93 9.69 -1.77
C SER A 128 0.31 9.75 -2.66
N ASN A 129 0.28 10.57 -3.73
CA ASN A 129 1.41 10.81 -4.64
C ASN A 129 1.47 12.27 -5.09
N GLY A 130 2.69 12.78 -5.28
CA GLY A 130 2.96 14.18 -5.64
C GLY A 130 2.92 15.12 -4.43
N THR A 131 3.25 16.39 -4.66
CA THR A 131 3.32 17.42 -3.61
C THR A 131 2.46 18.61 -3.99
N LEU A 132 1.66 19.10 -3.05
CA LEU A 132 0.87 20.31 -3.26
C LEU A 132 1.79 21.52 -3.44
N SER A 133 1.50 22.31 -4.46
CA SER A 133 2.11 23.61 -4.74
C SER A 133 1.00 24.66 -4.89
N PRO A 134 0.93 25.66 -3.99
CA PRO A 134 1.80 25.85 -2.83
C PRO A 134 1.63 24.76 -1.76
N SER A 135 2.53 24.68 -0.77
CA SER A 135 2.32 23.81 0.39
C SER A 135 1.00 24.16 1.08
N PHE A 136 0.36 23.16 1.70
CA PHE A 136 -0.97 23.34 2.25
C PHE A 136 -1.04 24.51 3.23
N ALA A 137 -1.98 25.40 2.99
CA ALA A 137 -2.32 26.49 3.89
C ALA A 137 -3.83 26.65 3.93
N THR A 138 -4.42 26.72 5.12
CA THR A 138 -5.88 26.73 5.35
C THR A 138 -6.65 27.74 4.50
N ALA A 139 -6.03 28.89 4.18
CA ALA A 139 -6.63 29.97 3.39
C ALA A 139 -6.46 29.83 1.86
N VAL A 140 -5.63 28.89 1.39
CA VAL A 140 -5.40 28.64 -0.04
C VAL A 140 -6.37 27.57 -0.50
N VAL A 141 -7.18 27.91 -1.51
CA VAL A 141 -8.22 27.04 -2.07
C VAL A 141 -7.83 26.42 -3.43
N ASP A 142 -6.76 26.90 -4.06
CA ASP A 142 -6.28 26.35 -5.33
C ASP A 142 -4.87 25.80 -5.16
N TYR A 143 -4.70 24.53 -5.52
CA TYR A 143 -3.43 23.82 -5.49
C TYR A 143 -3.13 23.21 -6.84
N THR A 144 -1.84 23.06 -7.10
CA THR A 144 -1.34 22.26 -8.21
C THR A 144 -0.48 21.12 -7.67
N SER A 145 -0.41 20.02 -8.40
CA SER A 145 0.54 18.95 -8.17
C SER A 145 0.94 18.39 -9.53
N THR A 146 2.19 17.94 -9.67
CA THR A 146 2.63 17.22 -10.86
C THR A 146 3.05 15.83 -10.44
N VAL A 147 2.55 14.82 -11.15
CA VAL A 147 2.89 13.42 -10.94
C VAL A 147 3.44 12.82 -12.22
N THR A 148 4.31 11.83 -12.09
CA THR A 148 4.88 11.13 -13.24
C THR A 148 3.80 10.36 -13.99
N ASN A 149 4.10 9.92 -15.22
CA ASN A 149 3.15 9.16 -16.02
C ASN A 149 2.67 7.87 -15.30
N GLY A 150 3.47 7.30 -14.39
CA GLY A 150 3.13 6.10 -13.61
C GLY A 150 2.03 6.23 -12.60
N VAL A 151 1.71 7.44 -12.18
CA VAL A 151 0.66 7.66 -11.21
C VAL A 151 -0.66 7.73 -11.96
N SER A 152 -1.23 6.55 -12.21
CA SER A 152 -2.51 6.37 -12.91
C SER A 152 -3.72 6.67 -12.03
N SER A 153 -3.53 6.73 -10.70
CA SER A 153 -4.52 7.18 -9.74
C SER A 153 -3.88 7.77 -8.49
N ILE A 154 -4.62 8.60 -7.76
CA ILE A 154 -4.23 9.06 -6.42
C ILE A 154 -5.40 8.98 -5.45
N ASN A 155 -5.09 9.07 -4.17
CA ASN A 155 -6.06 9.29 -3.11
C ASN A 155 -5.77 10.65 -2.45
N VAL A 156 -6.79 11.23 -1.85
CA VAL A 156 -6.70 12.49 -1.12
C VAL A 156 -7.12 12.24 0.32
N THR A 157 -6.33 12.74 1.27
CA THR A 157 -6.64 12.66 2.71
C THR A 157 -6.86 14.08 3.23
N PRO A 158 -8.12 14.54 3.27
CA PRO A 158 -8.47 15.84 3.85
C PRO A 158 -8.69 15.73 5.37
N THR A 159 -8.18 16.71 6.11
CA THR A 159 -8.34 16.81 7.57
C THR A 159 -9.00 18.15 7.90
N ALA A 160 -10.10 18.14 8.64
CA ALA A 160 -10.85 19.33 9.05
C ALA A 160 -10.46 19.82 10.46
N ALA A 161 -10.72 21.09 10.74
CA ALA A 161 -10.45 21.74 12.03
C ALA A 161 -11.40 21.36 13.19
N GLY A 162 -12.24 20.33 13.05
CA GLY A 162 -13.15 19.90 14.11
C GLY A 162 -14.23 18.91 13.66
N ASP A 163 -15.28 18.81 14.47
CA ASP A 163 -16.32 17.78 14.34
C ASP A 163 -17.66 18.46 14.02
N GLY A 164 -18.34 18.04 12.94
CA GLY A 164 -19.68 18.55 12.61
C GLY A 164 -19.85 19.21 11.24
N GLY A 165 -19.01 18.89 10.25
CA GLY A 165 -19.28 19.17 8.83
C GLY A 165 -19.04 17.94 7.96
N THR A 166 -19.38 18.02 6.67
CA THR A 166 -19.13 16.95 5.71
C THR A 166 -17.95 17.30 4.81
N ILE A 167 -17.12 16.32 4.48
CA ILE A 167 -16.09 16.45 3.44
C ILE A 167 -16.49 15.54 2.29
N THR A 168 -16.38 16.06 1.07
CA THR A 168 -16.50 15.26 -0.14
C THR A 168 -15.27 15.45 -1.01
N VAL A 169 -14.80 14.37 -1.62
CA VAL A 169 -13.73 14.37 -2.64
C VAL A 169 -14.37 13.92 -3.94
N ASN A 170 -14.33 14.76 -4.97
CA ASN A 170 -15.09 14.59 -6.23
C ASN A 170 -16.56 14.22 -5.99
N GLY A 171 -17.19 14.85 -4.98
CA GLY A 171 -18.59 14.61 -4.60
C GLY A 171 -18.84 13.36 -3.76
N THR A 172 -17.85 12.49 -3.54
CA THR A 172 -17.98 11.30 -2.68
C THR A 172 -17.60 11.64 -1.24
N ALA A 173 -18.42 11.24 -0.26
CA ALA A 173 -18.17 11.54 1.14
C ALA A 173 -16.89 10.86 1.68
N VAL A 174 -16.09 11.60 2.44
CA VAL A 174 -14.86 11.12 3.10
C VAL A 174 -14.85 11.65 4.54
N SER A 175 -14.52 10.81 5.51
CA SER A 175 -14.36 11.26 6.91
C SER A 175 -13.09 12.09 7.07
N SER A 176 -13.10 13.08 7.96
CA SER A 176 -11.89 13.87 8.28
C SER A 176 -10.74 12.98 8.73
N GLY A 177 -9.56 13.15 8.12
CA GLY A 177 -8.36 12.36 8.39
C GLY A 177 -8.34 11.00 7.69
N ASN A 178 -9.43 10.59 7.03
CA ASN A 178 -9.47 9.35 6.26
C ASN A 178 -9.12 9.60 4.80
N THR A 179 -8.48 8.61 4.19
CA THR A 179 -8.14 8.61 2.77
C THR A 179 -9.38 8.37 1.91
N SER A 180 -9.52 9.11 0.80
CA SER A 180 -10.57 8.90 -0.19
C SER A 180 -10.44 7.55 -0.90
N GLY A 181 -11.48 7.15 -1.66
CA GLY A 181 -11.31 6.13 -2.71
C GLY A 181 -10.29 6.57 -3.78
N SER A 182 -9.84 5.61 -4.60
CA SER A 182 -8.88 5.87 -5.68
C SER A 182 -9.49 6.76 -6.77
N ILE A 183 -8.75 7.79 -7.18
CA ILE A 183 -9.13 8.75 -8.21
C ILE A 183 -8.23 8.55 -9.41
N GLY A 184 -8.78 7.98 -10.49
CA GLY A 184 -8.06 7.80 -11.74
C GLY A 184 -7.60 9.12 -12.36
N LEU A 185 -6.38 9.15 -12.89
CA LEU A 185 -5.76 10.28 -13.56
C LEU A 185 -5.56 9.99 -15.05
N ASN A 186 -6.08 10.86 -15.90
CA ASN A 186 -5.74 10.90 -17.32
C ASN A 186 -4.39 11.60 -17.52
N VAL A 187 -3.67 11.30 -18.61
CA VAL A 187 -2.49 12.10 -18.99
C VAL A 187 -2.91 13.56 -19.22
N GLY A 188 -2.12 14.49 -18.71
CA GLY A 188 -2.42 15.91 -18.69
C GLY A 188 -3.05 16.35 -17.37
N SER A 189 -3.79 17.46 -17.42
CA SER A 189 -4.40 18.10 -16.25
C SER A 189 -5.65 17.35 -15.79
N ASN A 190 -5.71 17.01 -14.50
CA ASN A 190 -6.86 16.42 -13.83
C ASN A 190 -7.30 17.35 -12.70
N THR A 191 -8.58 17.65 -12.60
CA THR A 191 -9.12 18.48 -11.52
C THR A 191 -9.78 17.61 -10.47
N ILE A 192 -9.34 17.75 -9.22
CA ILE A 192 -9.93 17.10 -8.06
C ILE A 192 -10.50 18.17 -7.16
N THR A 193 -11.76 18.01 -6.74
CA THR A 193 -12.42 18.94 -5.84
C THR A 193 -12.59 18.32 -4.46
N VAL A 194 -12.23 19.08 -3.43
CA VAL A 194 -12.47 18.73 -2.03
C VAL A 194 -13.39 19.78 -1.45
N ALA A 195 -14.67 19.46 -1.30
CA ALA A 195 -15.65 20.37 -0.73
C ALA A 195 -15.87 20.03 0.74
N ILE A 196 -15.66 21.03 1.60
CA ILE A 196 -15.89 20.95 3.04
C ILE A 196 -17.09 21.83 3.39
N THR A 197 -18.14 21.23 3.94
CA THR A 197 -19.42 21.90 4.23
C THR A 197 -19.69 21.88 5.73
N PRO A 198 -19.64 23.02 6.43
CA PRO A 198 -20.07 23.10 7.83
C PRO A 198 -21.59 22.87 7.94
N THR A 199 -22.04 22.28 9.05
CA THR A 199 -23.49 22.11 9.32
C THR A 199 -24.20 23.47 9.28
N GLY A 200 -25.15 23.63 8.36
CA GLY A 200 -25.94 24.86 8.18
C GLY A 200 -25.21 26.02 7.50
N GLY A 201 -24.01 25.79 6.92
CA GLY A 201 -23.23 26.81 6.20
C GLY A 201 -22.96 26.47 4.74
N SER A 202 -22.27 27.37 4.04
CA SER A 202 -21.86 27.17 2.64
C SER A 202 -20.56 26.36 2.54
N ALA A 203 -20.43 25.55 1.50
CA ALA A 203 -19.23 24.75 1.27
C ALA A 203 -18.03 25.64 0.88
N THR A 204 -16.87 25.38 1.49
CA THR A 204 -15.57 25.83 0.97
C THR A 204 -15.04 24.72 0.06
N THR A 205 -14.64 25.04 -1.17
CA THR A 205 -14.09 24.05 -2.11
C THR A 205 -12.62 24.31 -2.34
N TYR A 206 -11.80 23.28 -2.10
CA TYR A 206 -10.40 23.24 -2.46
C TYR A 206 -10.25 22.53 -3.80
N THR A 207 -9.60 23.16 -4.77
CA THR A 207 -9.34 22.61 -6.09
C THR A 207 -7.89 22.18 -6.18
N ILE A 208 -7.65 20.92 -6.53
CA ILE A 208 -6.32 20.39 -6.79
C ILE A 208 -6.23 20.07 -8.28
N THR A 209 -5.38 20.79 -8.99
CA THR A 209 -5.06 20.49 -10.39
C THR A 209 -3.83 19.61 -10.44
N VAL A 210 -4.04 18.31 -10.66
CA VAL A 210 -2.99 17.31 -10.76
C VAL A 210 -2.63 17.09 -12.23
N THR A 211 -1.44 17.52 -12.63
CA THR A 211 -0.91 17.24 -13.96
C THR A 211 -0.18 15.90 -13.95
N ARG A 212 -0.76 14.89 -14.59
CA ARG A 212 -0.06 13.62 -14.87
C ARG A 212 0.74 13.80 -16.15
N LEU A 213 2.06 13.66 -16.07
CA LEU A 213 2.91 13.82 -17.24
C LEU A 213 2.60 12.75 -18.31
N ALA A 214 2.81 13.08 -19.58
CA ALA A 214 2.82 12.08 -20.66
C ALA A 214 4.02 11.14 -20.48
N ALA A 215 3.91 9.92 -21.01
CA ALA A 215 5.06 9.01 -21.04
C ALA A 215 6.18 9.67 -21.85
N ALA A 216 7.41 9.63 -21.33
CA ALA A 216 8.57 9.95 -22.15
C ALA A 216 8.66 8.93 -23.30
N PRO A 217 9.17 9.31 -24.48
CA PRO A 217 9.45 8.33 -25.51
C PRO A 217 10.45 7.30 -24.96
N ALA A 218 10.05 6.04 -24.94
CA ALA A 218 10.91 4.92 -24.56
C ALA A 218 12.10 4.84 -25.52
N ASN A 219 13.31 5.07 -25.02
CA ASN A 219 14.53 4.88 -25.81
C ASN A 219 15.08 3.49 -25.59
N THR A 220 15.70 2.93 -26.62
CA THR A 220 16.48 1.70 -26.50
C THR A 220 17.95 2.04 -26.62
N TYR A 221 18.69 1.73 -25.57
CA TYR A 221 20.14 1.89 -25.50
C TYR A 221 20.85 0.54 -25.56
N TYR A 222 22.14 0.56 -25.88
CA TYR A 222 22.96 -0.62 -26.09
C TYR A 222 24.29 -0.50 -25.35
N VAL A 223 24.69 -1.60 -24.74
CA VAL A 223 26.03 -1.82 -24.19
C VAL A 223 26.70 -2.96 -24.95
N SER A 224 28.00 -2.83 -25.21
CA SER A 224 28.83 -3.82 -25.89
C SER A 224 30.21 -3.89 -25.25
N THR A 225 30.81 -5.07 -25.20
CA THR A 225 32.21 -5.26 -24.75
C THR A 225 33.23 -4.48 -25.58
N THR A 226 32.87 -4.03 -26.80
CA THR A 226 33.70 -3.16 -27.65
C THR A 226 33.21 -1.70 -27.71
N GLY A 227 32.25 -1.33 -26.86
CA GLY A 227 31.69 0.02 -26.79
C GLY A 227 32.62 1.03 -26.12
N SER A 228 32.11 2.24 -25.87
CA SER A 228 32.85 3.30 -25.17
C SER A 228 31.92 4.16 -24.31
N ASN A 229 32.19 4.30 -23.02
CA ASN A 229 31.45 5.24 -22.16
C ASN A 229 31.81 6.70 -22.45
N SER A 230 32.95 6.95 -23.10
CA SER A 230 33.44 8.32 -23.38
C SER A 230 32.94 8.86 -24.72
N THR A 231 32.78 8.00 -25.72
CA THR A 231 32.44 8.38 -27.10
C THR A 231 31.19 7.69 -27.63
N GLY A 232 30.69 6.65 -26.94
CA GLY A 232 29.42 6.01 -27.25
C GLY A 232 28.25 6.89 -26.84
N ASN A 233 27.16 6.82 -27.60
CA ASN A 233 25.92 7.53 -27.33
C ASN A 233 24.76 6.59 -26.95
N GLY A 234 25.08 5.32 -26.68
CA GLY A 234 24.11 4.28 -26.33
C GLY A 234 23.30 3.76 -27.52
N SER A 235 23.47 4.27 -28.74
CA SER A 235 22.83 3.64 -29.91
C SER A 235 23.51 2.32 -30.28
N GLN A 236 22.79 1.45 -31.00
CA GLN A 236 23.33 0.16 -31.44
C GLN A 236 24.63 0.27 -32.25
N SER A 237 24.79 1.34 -33.05
CA SER A 237 25.99 1.57 -33.85
C SER A 237 27.18 2.12 -33.05
N THR A 238 26.92 2.78 -31.92
CA THR A 238 27.95 3.37 -31.05
C THR A 238 27.56 3.15 -29.59
N PRO A 239 27.57 1.88 -29.13
CA PRO A 239 27.10 1.49 -27.81
C PRO A 239 28.04 1.99 -26.70
N TRP A 240 27.52 2.03 -25.48
CA TRP A 240 28.35 2.20 -24.29
C TRP A 240 29.15 0.93 -23.99
N ALA A 241 30.18 1.05 -23.16
CA ALA A 241 31.09 -0.06 -22.86
C ALA A 241 30.60 -0.94 -21.71
N THR A 242 30.05 -0.33 -20.65
CA THR A 242 29.79 -1.05 -19.39
C THR A 242 28.30 -1.06 -19.03
N PRO A 243 27.77 -2.19 -18.52
CA PRO A 243 26.37 -2.29 -18.11
C PRO A 243 25.96 -1.27 -17.07
N GLY A 244 26.75 -1.05 -16.02
CA GLY A 244 26.44 -0.09 -14.96
C GLY A 244 26.30 1.34 -15.46
N TYR A 245 27.22 1.79 -16.34
CA TYR A 245 27.10 3.07 -17.01
C TYR A 245 25.80 3.15 -17.80
N GLY A 246 25.47 2.15 -18.62
CA GLY A 246 24.23 2.13 -19.38
C GLY A 246 22.97 2.19 -18.51
N VAL A 247 22.93 1.42 -17.43
CA VAL A 247 21.81 1.40 -16.46
C VAL A 247 21.65 2.76 -15.79
N SER A 248 22.76 3.46 -15.50
CA SER A 248 22.71 4.77 -14.85
C SER A 248 22.06 5.87 -15.70
N GLN A 249 21.99 5.69 -17.03
CA GLN A 249 21.42 6.67 -17.95
C GLN A 249 19.89 6.57 -18.08
N LEU A 250 19.30 5.44 -17.66
CA LEU A 250 17.91 5.12 -17.97
C LEU A 250 16.91 6.03 -17.25
N GLN A 251 15.88 6.43 -17.98
CA GLN A 251 14.68 7.11 -17.51
C GLN A 251 13.49 6.14 -17.57
N ALA A 252 12.38 6.49 -16.90
CA ALA A 252 11.16 5.69 -16.96
C ALA A 252 10.71 5.42 -18.40
N GLY A 253 10.56 4.13 -18.74
CA GLY A 253 10.20 3.65 -20.08
C GLY A 253 11.40 3.22 -20.94
N ASP A 254 12.62 3.59 -20.58
CA ASP A 254 13.80 3.21 -21.37
C ASP A 254 14.12 1.71 -21.23
N THR A 255 14.71 1.16 -22.28
CA THR A 255 15.27 -0.19 -22.33
C THR A 255 16.77 -0.13 -22.55
N LEU A 256 17.56 -0.86 -21.75
CA LEU A 256 18.95 -1.15 -22.05
C LEU A 256 19.06 -2.58 -22.59
N ILE A 257 19.68 -2.74 -23.75
CA ILE A 257 20.08 -4.04 -24.31
C ILE A 257 21.58 -4.24 -24.08
N ILE A 258 21.93 -5.24 -23.29
CA ILE A 258 23.31 -5.67 -23.09
C ILE A 258 23.62 -6.74 -24.16
N LEU A 259 24.45 -6.38 -25.14
CA LEU A 259 24.83 -7.29 -26.22
C LEU A 259 25.66 -8.46 -25.67
N GLY A 260 25.53 -9.63 -26.29
CA GLY A 260 26.19 -10.83 -25.80
C GLY A 260 27.72 -10.70 -25.73
N GLY A 261 28.29 -11.36 -24.74
CA GLY A 261 29.69 -11.24 -24.35
C GLY A 261 29.83 -11.30 -22.83
N THR A 262 31.08 -11.40 -22.37
CA THR A 262 31.39 -11.40 -20.94
C THR A 262 31.83 -10.00 -20.50
N TYR A 263 31.14 -9.45 -19.52
CA TYR A 263 31.43 -8.18 -18.87
C TYR A 263 31.98 -8.45 -17.48
N ILE A 264 33.16 -7.93 -17.18
CA ILE A 264 33.71 -8.02 -15.82
C ILE A 264 33.04 -6.95 -14.98
N ILE A 265 32.36 -7.38 -13.90
CA ILE A 265 31.65 -6.47 -13.00
C ILE A 265 32.47 -6.26 -11.73
N THR A 266 32.99 -5.06 -11.55
CA THR A 266 33.84 -4.71 -10.40
C THR A 266 33.15 -3.77 -9.42
N ASP A 267 33.84 -3.35 -8.36
CA ASP A 267 33.30 -2.42 -7.36
C ASP A 267 33.16 -0.98 -7.87
N TYR A 268 33.61 -0.71 -9.10
CA TYR A 268 33.36 0.56 -9.77
C TYR A 268 31.88 0.73 -10.11
N ASN A 269 31.34 1.92 -9.82
CA ASN A 269 29.93 2.23 -10.07
C ASN A 269 29.52 2.10 -11.54
N ASP A 270 30.46 2.28 -12.47
CA ASP A 270 30.20 2.14 -13.91
C ASP A 270 30.02 0.68 -14.34
N ASP A 271 30.36 -0.30 -13.50
CA ASP A 271 30.21 -1.71 -13.81
C ASP A 271 28.91 -2.28 -13.22
N ARG A 272 28.63 -1.99 -11.94
CA ARG A 272 27.47 -2.51 -11.20
C ARG A 272 26.16 -1.94 -11.74
N LEU A 273 25.11 -2.76 -11.75
CA LEU A 273 23.79 -2.35 -12.21
C LEU A 273 23.08 -1.59 -11.09
N ILE A 274 23.22 -0.26 -11.11
CA ILE A 274 22.63 0.63 -10.12
C ILE A 274 21.73 1.65 -10.84
N PRO A 275 20.43 1.34 -11.05
CA PRO A 275 19.49 2.28 -11.66
C PRO A 275 19.46 3.59 -10.87
N GLN A 276 19.60 4.72 -11.56
CA GLN A 276 19.51 6.04 -10.90
C GLN A 276 18.06 6.51 -10.75
N ASN A 277 17.16 5.99 -11.59
CA ASN A 277 15.75 6.35 -11.62
C ASN A 277 14.88 5.10 -11.47
N SER A 278 13.66 5.29 -10.98
CA SER A 278 12.59 4.28 -11.05
C SER A 278 11.88 4.37 -12.39
N GLY A 279 11.34 3.24 -12.83
CA GLY A 279 10.30 3.23 -13.85
C GLY A 279 8.98 3.72 -13.28
N THR A 280 7.92 3.42 -14.02
CA THR A 280 6.55 3.73 -13.67
C THR A 280 5.60 2.62 -14.10
N SER A 281 4.40 2.52 -13.51
CA SER A 281 3.41 1.50 -13.88
C SER A 281 3.06 1.45 -15.37
N GLY A 282 3.10 2.58 -16.07
CA GLY A 282 2.87 2.67 -17.51
C GLY A 282 4.14 2.71 -18.37
N SER A 283 5.32 2.80 -17.76
CA SER A 283 6.61 2.90 -18.44
C SER A 283 7.71 2.39 -17.49
N PRO A 284 7.81 1.06 -17.28
CA PRO A 284 8.88 0.48 -16.48
C PRO A 284 10.24 0.69 -17.16
N ILE A 285 11.31 0.63 -16.39
CA ILE A 285 12.67 0.53 -16.95
C ILE A 285 12.95 -0.95 -17.21
N THR A 286 13.50 -1.27 -18.38
CA THR A 286 13.88 -2.63 -18.74
C THR A 286 15.39 -2.75 -18.93
N ILE A 287 16.02 -3.73 -18.28
CA ILE A 287 17.42 -4.08 -18.44
C ILE A 287 17.46 -5.50 -18.97
N GLN A 288 17.83 -5.66 -20.24
CA GLN A 288 17.70 -6.92 -20.97
C GLN A 288 19.03 -7.35 -21.59
N GLY A 289 19.36 -8.63 -21.49
CA GLY A 289 20.38 -9.23 -22.36
C GLY A 289 19.89 -9.50 -23.79
N GLU A 290 20.80 -9.51 -24.75
CA GLU A 290 20.50 -9.77 -26.16
C GLU A 290 19.81 -11.12 -26.38
N THR A 291 18.67 -11.08 -27.06
CA THR A 291 17.88 -12.29 -27.36
C THR A 291 18.70 -13.28 -28.20
N GLY A 292 18.77 -14.53 -27.74
CA GLY A 292 19.54 -15.59 -28.40
C GLY A 292 21.06 -15.50 -28.20
N ASN A 293 21.54 -14.51 -27.45
CA ASN A 293 22.96 -14.32 -27.15
C ASN A 293 23.10 -13.70 -25.74
N ARG A 294 22.69 -14.47 -24.73
CA ARG A 294 22.67 -14.05 -23.32
C ARG A 294 24.04 -13.51 -22.88
N PRO A 295 24.14 -12.27 -22.38
CA PRO A 295 25.38 -11.73 -21.84
C PRO A 295 25.70 -12.32 -20.47
N VAL A 296 26.99 -12.44 -20.18
CA VAL A 296 27.52 -12.92 -18.90
C VAL A 296 28.07 -11.72 -18.13
N LEU A 297 27.52 -11.45 -16.96
CA LEU A 297 28.01 -10.45 -16.02
C LEU A 297 28.81 -11.17 -14.94
N ALA A 298 30.12 -11.20 -15.15
CA ALA A 298 31.08 -11.96 -14.36
C ALA A 298 31.72 -11.07 -13.29
N ALA A 299 31.32 -11.26 -12.04
CA ALA A 299 31.70 -10.41 -10.93
C ALA A 299 33.12 -10.68 -10.42
N ARG A 300 33.88 -9.60 -10.20
CA ARG A 300 35.24 -9.61 -9.68
C ARG A 300 35.42 -8.45 -8.71
N ASN A 301 35.71 -8.74 -7.45
CA ASN A 301 36.10 -7.70 -6.50
C ASN A 301 37.49 -7.13 -6.86
N THR A 302 37.61 -5.80 -6.88
CA THR A 302 38.82 -5.03 -7.24
C THR A 302 39.52 -4.41 -6.03
N ALA A 303 38.89 -4.43 -4.85
CA ALA A 303 39.46 -3.84 -3.65
C ALA A 303 40.65 -4.66 -3.13
N ALA A 304 41.84 -4.04 -3.09
CA ALA A 304 43.02 -4.51 -2.35
C ALA A 304 42.83 -4.46 -0.81
N SER A 305 41.67 -4.03 -0.32
CA SER A 305 41.30 -4.15 1.08
C SER A 305 40.29 -5.28 1.24
N ALA A 306 40.67 -6.24 2.08
CA ALA A 306 39.79 -7.21 2.70
C ALA A 306 38.75 -6.51 3.59
N SER A 307 37.86 -5.69 3.00
CA SER A 307 36.58 -5.45 3.65
C SER A 307 35.86 -6.80 3.65
N SER A 308 35.33 -7.19 4.80
CA SER A 308 34.50 -8.39 4.94
C SER A 308 33.21 -8.35 4.09
N ALA A 309 33.02 -7.30 3.28
CA ALA A 309 31.84 -7.07 2.46
C ALA A 309 31.98 -7.55 1.00
N GLY A 310 33.19 -7.77 0.49
CA GLY A 310 33.40 -8.15 -0.93
C GLY A 310 32.91 -7.10 -1.92
N LEU A 311 32.52 -7.53 -3.13
CA LEU A 311 31.84 -6.66 -4.12
C LEU A 311 30.51 -6.07 -3.59
N GLY A 312 29.93 -6.65 -2.54
CA GLY A 312 28.61 -6.27 -2.02
C GLY A 312 27.46 -6.87 -2.84
N GLN A 313 27.12 -6.26 -3.98
CA GLN A 313 26.16 -6.87 -4.90
C GLN A 313 26.35 -6.45 -6.37
N ILE A 314 26.00 -7.31 -7.33
CA ILE A 314 26.08 -7.00 -8.77
C ILE A 314 24.99 -5.99 -9.17
N VAL A 315 23.77 -6.21 -8.68
CA VAL A 315 22.61 -5.36 -8.91
C VAL A 315 22.15 -4.75 -7.59
N ASP A 316 22.05 -3.43 -7.55
CA ASP A 316 21.56 -2.68 -6.40
C ASP A 316 20.24 -1.98 -6.75
N LEU A 317 19.15 -2.46 -6.19
CA LEU A 317 17.80 -1.97 -6.44
C LEU A 317 17.29 -1.01 -5.35
N ASN A 318 18.14 -0.63 -4.38
CA ASN A 318 17.71 0.13 -3.21
C ASN A 318 16.85 1.37 -3.57
N SER A 319 15.63 1.39 -3.04
CA SER A 319 14.62 2.43 -3.26
C SER A 319 14.34 2.66 -4.75
N LYS A 320 14.21 1.59 -5.52
CA LYS A 320 13.81 1.62 -6.93
C LYS A 320 12.49 0.91 -7.13
N SER A 321 11.75 1.34 -8.15
CA SER A 321 10.47 0.73 -8.49
C SER A 321 10.26 0.59 -9.99
N TYR A 322 9.40 -0.35 -10.38
CA TYR A 322 9.05 -0.60 -11.78
C TYR A 322 10.29 -0.88 -12.65
N ILE A 323 11.12 -1.80 -12.20
CA ILE A 323 12.32 -2.26 -12.90
C ILE A 323 12.12 -3.72 -13.31
N THR A 324 12.38 -4.02 -14.59
CA THR A 324 12.46 -5.39 -15.10
C THR A 324 13.89 -5.71 -15.48
N ILE A 325 14.42 -6.82 -14.99
CA ILE A 325 15.74 -7.36 -15.37
C ILE A 325 15.52 -8.74 -15.97
N ASN A 326 16.03 -8.98 -17.18
CA ASN A 326 15.76 -10.23 -17.86
C ASN A 326 16.85 -10.74 -18.82
N ASN A 327 16.87 -12.06 -19.06
CA ASN A 327 17.78 -12.75 -19.98
C ASN A 327 19.27 -12.38 -19.75
N ILE A 328 19.74 -12.45 -18.50
CA ILE A 328 21.13 -12.17 -18.13
C ILE A 328 21.68 -13.33 -17.29
N GLU A 329 22.91 -13.72 -17.57
CA GLU A 329 23.69 -14.62 -16.71
C GLU A 329 24.52 -13.78 -15.74
N PHE A 330 24.42 -14.11 -14.44
CA PHE A 330 25.19 -13.52 -13.36
C PHE A 330 26.04 -14.60 -12.71
N THR A 331 27.35 -14.37 -12.66
CA THR A 331 28.28 -15.35 -12.09
C THR A 331 29.55 -14.69 -11.56
N HIS A 332 30.47 -15.47 -11.03
CA HIS A 332 31.81 -15.00 -10.72
C HIS A 332 32.70 -14.94 -11.96
N ASP A 333 33.72 -14.08 -11.92
CA ASP A 333 34.79 -14.12 -12.89
C ASP A 333 35.68 -15.36 -12.71
N PRO A 334 35.80 -16.25 -13.70
CA PRO A 334 36.61 -17.47 -13.58
C PRO A 334 38.11 -17.23 -13.57
N THR A 335 38.55 -16.01 -13.90
CA THR A 335 39.95 -15.61 -13.87
C THR A 335 40.34 -14.88 -12.58
N ALA A 336 39.37 -14.55 -11.72
CA ALA A 336 39.62 -13.96 -10.41
C ALA A 336 40.34 -14.95 -9.49
N SER A 337 41.17 -14.44 -8.58
CA SER A 337 41.90 -15.26 -7.61
C SER A 337 42.04 -14.56 -6.26
N GLY A 338 42.34 -15.33 -5.21
CA GLY A 338 42.49 -14.78 -3.86
C GLY A 338 41.20 -14.11 -3.38
N THR A 339 41.26 -12.87 -2.91
CA THR A 339 40.09 -12.13 -2.40
C THR A 339 39.21 -11.51 -3.49
N GLU A 340 39.67 -11.52 -4.75
CA GLU A 340 38.93 -10.96 -5.89
C GLU A 340 37.69 -11.80 -6.24
N VAL A 341 37.69 -13.07 -5.83
CA VAL A 341 36.63 -14.03 -6.13
C VAL A 341 35.35 -13.80 -5.31
N TYR A 342 35.43 -13.02 -4.22
CA TYR A 342 34.36 -12.91 -3.25
C TYR A 342 33.28 -11.91 -3.69
N VAL A 343 32.11 -12.44 -4.03
CA VAL A 343 30.91 -11.72 -4.46
C VAL A 343 29.80 -12.06 -3.49
N ARG A 344 29.41 -11.08 -2.66
CA ARG A 344 28.49 -11.32 -1.56
C ARG A 344 27.10 -11.70 -2.07
N ASP A 345 26.33 -10.77 -2.61
CA ASP A 345 25.01 -11.07 -3.19
C ASP A 345 25.02 -10.81 -4.71
N CYS A 346 24.11 -11.42 -5.47
CA CYS A 346 23.93 -11.04 -6.87
C CYS A 346 22.98 -9.84 -6.98
N ILE A 347 21.72 -10.02 -6.56
CA ILE A 347 20.70 -8.97 -6.61
C ILE A 347 20.27 -8.63 -5.19
N ALA A 348 20.43 -7.36 -4.78
CA ALA A 348 20.02 -6.92 -3.45
C ALA A 348 19.37 -5.53 -3.45
N GLY A 349 18.65 -5.22 -2.36
CA GLY A 349 18.06 -3.90 -2.12
C GLY A 349 16.67 -3.96 -1.50
N ASN A 350 15.88 -2.93 -1.76
CA ASN A 350 14.47 -2.81 -1.44
C ASN A 350 13.78 -2.04 -2.56
N GLY A 351 12.46 -2.14 -2.69
CA GLY A 351 11.78 -1.49 -3.80
C GLY A 351 10.32 -1.82 -3.91
N ASP A 352 9.75 -1.56 -5.09
CA ASP A 352 8.36 -1.88 -5.38
C ASP A 352 8.17 -2.17 -6.88
N HIS A 353 7.27 -3.10 -7.25
CA HIS A 353 7.06 -3.53 -8.63
C HIS A 353 8.37 -3.90 -9.34
N ILE A 354 9.15 -4.80 -8.74
CA ILE A 354 10.38 -5.33 -9.36
C ILE A 354 10.04 -6.65 -10.06
N THR A 355 10.64 -6.89 -11.21
CA THR A 355 10.52 -8.18 -11.91
C THR A 355 11.86 -8.71 -12.37
N LEU A 356 12.15 -9.94 -12.00
CA LEU A 356 13.28 -10.74 -12.46
C LEU A 356 12.74 -11.86 -13.34
N GLU A 357 13.26 -12.02 -14.55
CA GLU A 357 12.75 -12.97 -15.53
C GLU A 357 13.87 -13.63 -16.34
N ASP A 358 13.83 -14.95 -16.53
CA ASP A 358 14.79 -15.66 -17.39
C ASP A 358 16.26 -15.35 -17.03
N LEU A 359 16.54 -15.25 -15.74
CA LEU A 359 17.90 -15.02 -15.23
C LEU A 359 18.58 -16.36 -14.98
N TYR A 360 19.89 -16.41 -15.21
CA TYR A 360 20.74 -17.48 -14.72
C TYR A 360 21.71 -16.92 -13.69
N ILE A 361 21.48 -17.18 -12.41
CA ILE A 361 22.30 -16.70 -11.32
C ILE A 361 23.02 -17.89 -10.71
N HIS A 362 24.35 -17.90 -10.75
CA HIS A 362 25.10 -19.02 -10.22
C HIS A 362 26.48 -18.65 -9.71
N HIS A 363 26.97 -19.43 -8.76
CA HIS A 363 28.33 -19.31 -8.22
C HIS A 363 28.60 -17.92 -7.60
N VAL A 364 27.74 -17.57 -6.64
CA VAL A 364 27.80 -16.35 -5.84
C VAL A 364 27.94 -16.73 -4.37
N ASP A 365 28.73 -16.01 -3.57
CA ASP A 365 29.14 -16.49 -2.26
C ASP A 365 28.04 -16.44 -1.18
N GLN A 366 27.06 -15.54 -1.28
CA GLN A 366 25.90 -15.52 -0.40
C GLN A 366 24.62 -15.79 -1.18
N PHE A 367 23.77 -14.79 -1.38
CA PHE A 367 22.46 -15.00 -2.00
C PHE A 367 22.47 -14.71 -3.49
N GLY A 368 21.70 -15.50 -4.24
CA GLY A 368 21.32 -15.13 -5.59
C GLY A 368 20.42 -13.88 -5.60
N VAL A 369 19.41 -13.87 -4.74
CA VAL A 369 18.50 -12.72 -4.54
C VAL A 369 18.33 -12.45 -3.05
N ASN A 370 18.57 -11.21 -2.63
CA ASN A 370 18.53 -10.78 -1.22
C ASN A 370 17.80 -9.43 -1.09
N ILE A 371 16.46 -9.48 -1.02
CA ILE A 371 15.61 -8.27 -0.98
C ILE A 371 15.03 -8.10 0.42
N GLN A 372 15.11 -6.89 0.97
CA GLN A 372 14.67 -6.59 2.35
C GLN A 372 13.20 -6.22 2.45
N ASP A 373 12.79 -5.18 1.74
CA ASP A 373 11.42 -4.68 1.74
C ASP A 373 10.93 -4.58 0.30
N VAL A 374 9.81 -5.24 -0.01
CA VAL A 374 9.18 -5.13 -1.32
C VAL A 374 7.68 -5.26 -1.24
N ASP A 375 6.97 -4.33 -1.89
CA ASP A 375 5.51 -4.30 -1.90
C ASP A 375 4.88 -5.09 -3.07
N THR A 376 5.63 -5.30 -4.16
CA THR A 376 5.27 -6.18 -5.29
C THR A 376 6.54 -6.69 -5.95
N PHE A 377 6.72 -8.01 -5.98
CA PHE A 377 7.93 -8.64 -6.52
C PHE A 377 7.60 -9.89 -7.30
N THR A 378 8.18 -10.04 -8.49
CA THR A 378 8.01 -11.23 -9.32
C THR A 378 9.37 -11.78 -9.71
N ILE A 379 9.58 -13.07 -9.48
CA ILE A 379 10.71 -13.84 -9.98
C ILE A 379 10.11 -14.97 -10.82
N ARG A 380 10.51 -15.07 -12.09
CA ARG A 380 9.94 -16.06 -12.99
C ARG A 380 10.93 -16.64 -13.96
N ASP A 381 10.81 -17.93 -14.23
CA ASP A 381 11.64 -18.65 -15.20
C ASP A 381 13.15 -18.50 -14.94
N CYS A 382 13.54 -18.29 -13.67
CA CYS A 382 14.93 -18.07 -13.27
C CYS A 382 15.56 -19.38 -12.82
N VAL A 383 16.84 -19.57 -13.14
CA VAL A 383 17.69 -20.60 -12.54
C VAL A 383 18.63 -19.91 -11.55
N ILE A 384 18.53 -20.26 -10.27
CA ILE A 384 19.30 -19.70 -9.16
C ILE A 384 19.92 -20.86 -8.39
N GLU A 385 21.16 -21.17 -8.72
CA GLU A 385 21.85 -22.36 -8.22
C GLU A 385 23.27 -22.07 -7.76
N TYR A 386 23.85 -22.95 -6.94
CA TYR A 386 25.23 -22.78 -6.46
C TYR A 386 25.46 -21.37 -5.85
N CYS A 387 24.49 -20.86 -5.08
CA CYS A 387 24.68 -19.67 -4.24
C CYS A 387 25.01 -20.12 -2.81
N GLY A 388 25.96 -19.47 -2.13
CA GLY A 388 26.51 -20.00 -0.88
C GLY A 388 25.61 -19.91 0.35
N PHE A 389 24.91 -18.79 0.56
CA PHE A 389 24.01 -18.62 1.70
C PHE A 389 22.59 -19.09 1.37
N GLY A 390 22.15 -18.97 0.11
CA GLY A 390 20.83 -19.45 -0.32
C GLY A 390 20.46 -18.94 -1.70
N GLY A 391 19.38 -19.48 -2.28
CA GLY A 391 18.87 -19.02 -3.57
C GLY A 391 18.23 -17.64 -3.45
N ILE A 392 17.10 -17.59 -2.73
CA ILE A 392 16.34 -16.36 -2.46
C ILE A 392 16.22 -16.17 -0.95
N GLY A 393 16.64 -15.02 -0.47
CA GLY A 393 16.56 -14.62 0.93
C GLY A 393 15.94 -13.25 1.14
N SER A 394 15.47 -13.04 2.36
CA SER A 394 15.17 -11.71 2.89
C SER A 394 15.87 -11.57 4.26
N PRO A 395 16.66 -10.53 4.52
CA PRO A 395 17.32 -10.35 5.81
C PRO A 395 16.32 -10.09 6.95
N ASP A 396 16.68 -10.49 8.17
CA ASP A 396 15.89 -10.30 9.40
C ASP A 396 15.37 -8.85 9.55
N MET A 397 14.06 -8.72 9.74
CA MET A 397 13.37 -7.43 9.73
C MET A 397 13.27 -6.78 11.11
N GLY A 398 14.20 -5.88 11.39
CA GLY A 398 13.92 -4.72 12.23
C GLY A 398 13.10 -3.67 11.47
N ALA A 399 11.81 -3.54 11.80
CA ALA A 399 10.91 -2.40 11.53
C ALA A 399 10.56 -1.99 10.08
N GLY A 400 11.01 -2.69 9.03
CA GLY A 400 10.52 -2.53 7.65
C GLY A 400 9.33 -3.45 7.35
N GLY A 401 8.38 -3.02 6.53
CA GLY A 401 7.08 -3.66 6.37
C GLY A 401 7.05 -5.06 5.73
N GLY A 402 8.21 -5.68 5.46
CA GLY A 402 8.35 -7.04 4.96
C GLY A 402 7.87 -7.19 3.51
N TRP A 403 7.98 -8.40 2.99
CA TRP A 403 7.56 -8.72 1.63
C TRP A 403 6.02 -8.79 1.50
N LYS A 404 5.46 -8.21 0.43
CA LYS A 404 4.03 -8.25 0.05
C LYS A 404 3.87 -8.49 -1.46
N ASN A 405 2.76 -9.12 -1.83
CA ASN A 405 2.36 -9.39 -3.23
C ASN A 405 3.50 -10.00 -4.06
N ILE A 406 3.97 -11.17 -3.62
CA ILE A 406 5.13 -11.83 -4.20
C ILE A 406 4.69 -13.00 -5.07
N ILE A 407 5.32 -13.15 -6.22
CA ILE A 407 5.16 -14.32 -7.09
C ILE A 407 6.54 -14.89 -7.39
N ILE A 408 6.72 -16.17 -7.11
CA ILE A 408 7.87 -16.98 -7.54
C ILE A 408 7.31 -18.11 -8.40
N ASP A 409 7.60 -18.11 -9.70
CA ASP A 409 6.94 -18.98 -10.69
C ASP A 409 7.95 -19.61 -11.65
N GLY A 410 7.93 -20.93 -11.83
CA GLY A 410 8.78 -21.57 -12.85
C GLY A 410 10.29 -21.49 -12.58
N CYS A 411 10.70 -21.29 -11.32
CA CYS A 411 12.12 -21.14 -10.97
C CYS A 411 12.78 -22.49 -10.63
N ASP A 412 14.06 -22.61 -10.94
CA ASP A 412 14.94 -23.68 -10.45
C ASP A 412 15.85 -23.11 -9.35
N LEU A 413 15.67 -23.58 -8.11
CA LEU A 413 16.31 -23.10 -6.89
C LEU A 413 17.11 -24.24 -6.24
N SER A 414 18.05 -24.78 -7.01
CA SER A 414 18.75 -26.03 -6.69
C SER A 414 20.22 -25.83 -6.33
N TYR A 415 20.82 -26.80 -5.63
CA TYR A 415 22.24 -26.81 -5.28
C TYR A 415 22.73 -25.55 -4.54
N ASN A 416 21.86 -24.81 -3.85
CA ASN A 416 22.29 -23.72 -2.99
C ASN A 416 23.01 -24.28 -1.74
N GLY A 417 24.06 -23.58 -1.32
CA GLY A 417 25.01 -24.00 -0.31
C GLY A 417 26.16 -24.86 -0.81
N HIS A 418 26.28 -25.12 -2.11
CA HIS A 418 27.39 -25.91 -2.69
C HIS A 418 28.51 -25.06 -3.29
N TYR A 419 28.45 -23.74 -3.13
CA TYR A 419 29.49 -22.85 -3.60
C TYR A 419 29.74 -21.74 -2.59
N TRP A 420 30.98 -21.61 -2.12
CA TRP A 420 31.44 -20.48 -1.33
C TRP A 420 32.96 -20.38 -1.43
N ARG A 421 33.48 -19.18 -1.31
CA ARG A 421 34.91 -18.88 -1.30
C ARG A 421 35.19 -17.97 -0.12
N ASN A 422 35.97 -18.46 0.83
CA ASN A 422 36.35 -17.64 1.98
C ASN A 422 37.53 -16.71 1.67
N THR A 423 37.69 -15.67 2.48
CA THR A 423 38.78 -14.67 2.37
C THR A 423 40.19 -15.24 2.59
N ASN A 424 40.32 -16.51 2.97
CA ASN A 424 41.60 -17.20 3.18
C ASN A 424 42.03 -18.06 1.97
N GLY A 425 41.29 -18.02 0.85
CA GLY A 425 41.64 -18.76 -0.35
C GLY A 425 41.42 -20.28 -0.25
N LEU A 426 40.58 -20.73 0.68
CA LEU A 426 40.06 -22.10 0.63
C LEU A 426 38.94 -22.14 -0.40
N HIS A 427 39.14 -22.96 -1.43
CA HIS A 427 38.20 -23.25 -2.51
C HIS A 427 37.37 -24.49 -2.17
N ASP A 428 36.06 -24.40 -2.44
CA ASP A 428 35.13 -25.39 -3.01
C ASP A 428 35.09 -26.84 -2.46
N ASP A 429 33.86 -27.31 -2.16
CA ASP A 429 33.29 -28.67 -1.91
C ASP A 429 34.07 -29.70 -1.04
N ALA A 430 35.39 -29.61 -0.91
CA ALA A 430 36.20 -30.70 -0.40
C ALA A 430 35.97 -31.05 1.08
N ASP A 431 35.35 -30.16 1.86
CA ASP A 431 34.92 -30.47 3.23
C ASP A 431 33.58 -29.79 3.57
N PRO A 432 32.45 -30.52 3.54
CA PRO A 432 31.14 -29.99 3.98
C PRO A 432 31.14 -29.53 5.45
N ASN A 433 32.14 -29.91 6.26
CA ASN A 433 32.30 -29.41 7.63
C ASN A 433 32.90 -27.99 7.71
N THR A 434 33.24 -27.39 6.56
CA THR A 434 33.84 -26.05 6.47
C THR A 434 32.96 -25.02 5.75
N ASN A 435 31.74 -25.39 5.34
CA ASN A 435 30.75 -24.42 4.87
C ASN A 435 30.48 -23.40 5.99
N PRO A 436 30.76 -22.10 5.78
CA PRO A 436 30.55 -21.08 6.81
C PRO A 436 29.06 -20.77 7.03
N TYR A 437 28.19 -21.19 6.12
CA TYR A 437 26.76 -20.94 6.15
C TYR A 437 26.02 -22.14 6.72
N SER A 438 25.15 -21.85 7.68
CA SER A 438 24.31 -22.86 8.31
C SER A 438 23.04 -23.02 7.50
N ARG A 439 22.87 -24.19 6.86
CA ARG A 439 21.64 -24.61 6.17
C ARG A 439 21.16 -23.63 5.06
N PRO A 440 21.92 -23.48 3.97
CA PRO A 440 21.49 -22.67 2.83
C PRO A 440 20.23 -23.18 2.12
N ASP A 441 19.15 -22.41 2.20
CA ASP A 441 17.85 -22.81 1.65
C ASP A 441 17.71 -22.45 0.16
N GLY A 442 16.77 -23.12 -0.53
CA GLY A 442 16.30 -22.66 -1.84
C GLY A 442 15.61 -21.31 -1.72
N ILE A 443 14.58 -21.24 -0.85
CA ILE A 443 13.96 -20.00 -0.36
C ILE A 443 14.05 -19.97 1.16
N GLY A 444 14.63 -18.90 1.72
CA GLY A 444 14.63 -18.62 3.15
C GLY A 444 14.14 -17.21 3.42
N LEU A 445 12.83 -17.05 3.64
CA LEU A 445 12.21 -15.75 3.87
C LEU A 445 11.84 -15.54 5.33
N GLU A 446 12.30 -14.41 5.84
CA GLU A 446 12.06 -13.91 7.19
C GLU A 446 10.65 -13.30 7.32
N GLU A 447 10.28 -12.94 8.56
CA GLU A 447 8.92 -12.51 8.91
C GLU A 447 8.39 -11.40 7.99
N GLY A 448 7.19 -11.62 7.45
CA GLY A 448 6.54 -10.67 6.55
C GLY A 448 5.03 -10.86 6.46
N PRO A 449 4.27 -9.82 6.07
CA PRO A 449 2.81 -9.87 6.02
C PRO A 449 2.24 -10.66 4.82
N GLY A 450 3.04 -10.86 3.76
CA GLY A 450 2.59 -11.45 2.50
C GLY A 450 1.54 -10.60 1.78
N PRO A 451 0.77 -11.17 0.82
CA PRO A 451 0.78 -12.57 0.42
C PRO A 451 1.98 -12.95 -0.46
N ILE A 452 2.30 -14.24 -0.48
CA ILE A 452 3.30 -14.85 -1.38
C ILE A 452 2.70 -16.06 -2.11
N GLU A 453 2.94 -16.16 -3.41
CA GLU A 453 2.64 -17.35 -4.22
C GLU A 453 3.96 -17.97 -4.72
N VAL A 454 4.16 -19.27 -4.45
CA VAL A 454 5.31 -20.04 -4.92
C VAL A 454 4.79 -21.23 -5.73
N LYS A 455 5.08 -21.26 -7.03
CA LYS A 455 4.55 -22.30 -7.91
C LYS A 455 5.44 -22.73 -9.07
N ASN A 456 5.19 -23.93 -9.60
CA ASN A 456 5.91 -24.49 -10.74
C ASN A 456 7.43 -24.51 -10.54
N CYS A 457 7.91 -24.50 -9.30
CA CYS A 457 9.33 -24.39 -8.99
C CYS A 457 9.94 -25.75 -8.64
N LEU A 458 11.24 -25.87 -8.91
CA LEU A 458 12.10 -26.97 -8.47
C LEU A 458 13.01 -26.50 -7.34
N PHE A 459 13.04 -27.24 -6.24
CA PHE A 459 13.93 -27.02 -5.10
C PHE A 459 14.65 -28.32 -4.81
N GLU A 460 15.85 -28.52 -5.36
CA GLU A 460 16.59 -29.75 -5.11
C GLU A 460 18.05 -29.60 -4.68
N HIS A 461 18.50 -30.57 -3.91
CA HIS A 461 19.90 -30.68 -3.49
C HIS A 461 20.43 -29.45 -2.73
N ASN A 462 19.57 -28.62 -2.12
CA ASN A 462 20.03 -27.54 -1.27
C ASN A 462 20.64 -28.10 0.03
N ARG A 463 21.66 -27.43 0.56
CA ARG A 463 22.28 -27.83 1.85
C ARG A 463 21.41 -27.51 3.06
N GLY A 464 20.44 -26.61 2.90
CA GLY A 464 19.39 -26.30 3.84
C GLY A 464 18.07 -26.96 3.46
N ASP A 465 17.01 -26.22 3.73
CA ASP A 465 15.63 -26.56 3.46
C ASP A 465 15.29 -26.25 1.99
N GLY A 466 14.25 -26.87 1.44
CA GLY A 466 13.76 -26.49 0.12
C GLY A 466 13.09 -25.11 0.15
N ILE A 467 12.07 -25.01 1.01
CA ILE A 467 11.25 -23.83 1.20
C ILE A 467 11.15 -23.55 2.71
N ASP A 468 11.61 -22.39 3.16
CA ASP A 468 11.41 -21.85 4.51
C ASP A 468 10.70 -20.49 4.44
N LEU A 469 9.43 -20.46 4.87
CA LEU A 469 8.57 -19.27 4.80
C LEU A 469 8.11 -18.85 6.20
N LYS A 470 8.63 -17.71 6.65
CA LYS A 470 8.12 -16.96 7.81
C LYS A 470 7.17 -15.83 7.41
N ILE A 471 6.80 -15.77 6.13
CA ILE A 471 5.84 -14.82 5.58
C ILE A 471 4.43 -15.40 5.66
N GLY A 472 3.47 -14.60 6.10
CA GLY A 472 2.06 -15.00 6.17
C GLY A 472 1.34 -14.99 4.82
N ASN A 473 0.14 -15.59 4.76
CA ASN A 473 -0.72 -15.61 3.56
C ASN A 473 -0.03 -16.27 2.35
N ALA A 474 0.64 -17.39 2.58
CA ALA A 474 1.37 -18.10 1.53
C ALA A 474 0.46 -19.07 0.75
N TYR A 475 0.69 -19.16 -0.55
CA TYR A 475 0.11 -20.17 -1.43
C TYR A 475 1.24 -20.91 -2.14
N VAL A 476 1.56 -22.11 -1.67
CA VAL A 476 2.66 -22.94 -2.17
C VAL A 476 2.07 -24.10 -2.94
N HIS A 477 2.18 -24.09 -4.27
CA HIS A 477 1.50 -25.10 -5.08
C HIS A 477 2.23 -25.50 -6.34
N GLU A 478 2.00 -26.73 -6.81
CA GLU A 478 2.58 -27.21 -8.08
C GLU A 478 4.13 -27.22 -8.07
N ASN A 479 4.77 -27.44 -6.91
CA ASN A 479 6.23 -27.49 -6.79
C ASN A 479 6.78 -28.91 -6.62
N ILE A 480 8.04 -29.09 -7.02
CA ILE A 480 8.86 -30.26 -6.67
C ILE A 480 9.91 -29.82 -5.66
N VAL A 481 9.86 -30.38 -4.46
CA VAL A 481 10.83 -30.13 -3.37
C VAL A 481 11.53 -31.45 -3.06
N ALA A 482 12.73 -31.64 -3.61
CA ALA A 482 13.37 -32.94 -3.70
C ALA A 482 14.77 -32.94 -3.11
N ASN A 483 15.13 -33.98 -2.36
CA ASN A 483 16.52 -34.26 -2.00
C ASN A 483 17.27 -33.06 -1.36
N ASN A 484 16.59 -32.23 -0.57
CA ASN A 484 17.27 -31.21 0.23
C ASN A 484 17.90 -31.85 1.47
N SER A 485 19.06 -31.34 1.91
CA SER A 485 19.81 -31.91 3.03
C SER A 485 19.11 -31.71 4.37
N CYS A 486 18.24 -30.70 4.48
CA CYS A 486 17.41 -30.45 5.63
C CYS A 486 15.92 -30.66 5.32
N ASP A 487 15.02 -29.81 5.79
CA ASP A 487 13.57 -29.98 5.69
C ASP A 487 13.05 -29.75 4.26
N GLY A 488 11.87 -30.28 3.95
CA GLY A 488 11.20 -30.01 2.68
C GLY A 488 10.60 -28.61 2.65
N ILE A 489 9.40 -28.48 3.23
CA ILE A 489 8.66 -27.22 3.33
C ILE A 489 8.48 -26.86 4.81
N LYS A 490 8.84 -25.63 5.19
CA LYS A 490 8.65 -25.08 6.53
C LYS A 490 7.81 -23.81 6.47
N LEU A 491 6.84 -23.74 7.38
CA LEU A 491 5.85 -22.68 7.43
C LEU A 491 5.71 -22.13 8.84
N TRP A 492 5.85 -20.81 9.00
CA TRP A 492 5.86 -20.19 10.32
C TRP A 492 4.79 -19.14 10.59
N ALA A 493 4.02 -18.72 9.57
CA ALA A 493 3.08 -17.61 9.74
C ALA A 493 1.87 -17.67 8.80
N GLY A 494 0.81 -16.96 9.21
CA GLY A 494 -0.32 -16.60 8.36
C GLY A 494 -1.27 -17.73 7.97
N THR A 495 -2.31 -17.35 7.23
CA THR A 495 -3.20 -18.31 6.57
C THR A 495 -2.52 -18.89 5.34
N THR A 496 -2.04 -20.12 5.42
CA THR A 496 -1.22 -20.73 4.37
C THR A 496 -1.91 -21.93 3.73
N THR A 497 -1.87 -22.00 2.40
CA THR A 497 -2.34 -23.16 1.62
C THR A 497 -1.15 -23.81 0.91
N VAL A 498 -1.02 -25.13 1.06
CA VAL A 498 -0.02 -25.96 0.38
C VAL A 498 -0.75 -27.03 -0.40
N GLU A 499 -0.64 -27.04 -1.73
CA GLU A 499 -1.33 -28.03 -2.55
C GLU A 499 -0.59 -28.53 -3.79
N ASN A 500 -0.87 -29.76 -4.23
CA ASN A 500 -0.26 -30.34 -5.42
C ASN A 500 1.28 -30.35 -5.42
N ASN A 501 1.93 -30.32 -4.25
CA ASN A 501 3.39 -30.39 -4.19
C ASN A 501 3.85 -31.85 -4.06
N LEU A 502 4.96 -32.17 -4.72
CA LEU A 502 5.72 -33.38 -4.47
C LEU A 502 6.93 -33.02 -3.59
N VAL A 503 6.96 -33.56 -2.36
CA VAL A 503 8.06 -33.36 -1.42
C VAL A 503 8.69 -34.71 -1.10
N TYR A 504 9.96 -34.89 -1.43
CA TYR A 504 10.64 -36.14 -1.15
C TYR A 504 12.13 -36.01 -0.88
N GLY A 505 12.67 -37.04 -0.24
CA GLY A 505 14.10 -37.29 -0.22
C GLY A 505 14.92 -36.41 0.73
N THR A 506 14.28 -35.76 1.71
CA THR A 506 14.91 -35.12 2.88
C THR A 506 16.16 -35.89 3.35
N MET A 507 17.25 -35.17 3.63
CA MET A 507 18.62 -35.65 3.88
C MET A 507 19.47 -35.93 2.63
N ASP A 508 18.94 -35.75 1.42
CA ASP A 508 19.69 -35.92 0.17
C ASP A 508 20.52 -37.22 0.09
N GLY A 509 19.89 -38.36 0.41
CA GLY A 509 20.58 -39.66 0.42
C GLY A 509 21.46 -39.93 1.65
N ASP A 510 21.59 -38.99 2.59
CA ASP A 510 22.34 -39.20 3.83
C ASP A 510 21.57 -40.04 4.86
N SER A 511 22.12 -41.21 5.17
CA SER A 511 21.62 -42.18 6.16
C SER A 511 21.93 -41.85 7.61
N THR A 512 22.61 -40.74 7.89
CA THR A 512 22.78 -40.29 9.27
C THR A 512 21.43 -39.95 9.92
N SER A 513 21.40 -40.08 11.25
CA SER A 513 20.20 -39.75 12.02
C SER A 513 20.13 -38.24 12.27
N ALA A 514 19.29 -37.54 11.53
CA ALA A 514 18.90 -36.16 11.82
C ALA A 514 17.36 -36.01 11.87
N ALA A 515 16.91 -34.93 12.51
CA ALA A 515 15.50 -34.67 12.81
C ALA A 515 14.73 -33.98 11.66
N TRP A 516 15.33 -33.85 10.47
CA TRP A 516 14.71 -33.16 9.33
C TRP A 516 13.55 -33.95 8.72
N VAL A 517 12.50 -33.26 8.29
CA VAL A 517 11.23 -33.83 7.85
C VAL A 517 10.72 -33.21 6.54
N ALA A 518 9.68 -33.77 5.94
CA ALA A 518 9.15 -33.28 4.67
C ALA A 518 8.30 -32.01 4.83
N LEU A 519 7.58 -31.86 5.95
CA LEU A 519 6.76 -30.70 6.25
C LEU A 519 6.89 -30.30 7.71
N VAL A 520 7.14 -29.02 7.96
CA VAL A 520 7.14 -28.41 9.29
C VAL A 520 6.12 -27.27 9.31
N ILE A 521 5.28 -27.25 10.35
CA ILE A 521 4.43 -26.11 10.67
C ILE A 521 4.73 -25.69 12.10
N GLY A 522 5.12 -24.42 12.29
CA GLY A 522 5.41 -23.83 13.60
C GLY A 522 4.93 -22.38 13.61
N ALA A 523 3.70 -22.11 14.05
CA ALA A 523 3.10 -20.78 13.89
C ALA A 523 2.44 -20.25 15.16
N PRO A 524 2.21 -18.92 15.26
CA PRO A 524 1.40 -18.33 16.32
C PRO A 524 -0.04 -18.85 16.37
N ALA A 525 -0.70 -18.65 17.52
CA ALA A 525 -2.04 -19.16 17.73
C ALA A 525 -3.09 -18.47 16.84
N GLY A 526 -4.06 -19.23 16.35
CA GLY A 526 -5.18 -18.78 15.52
C GLY A 526 -4.91 -18.79 14.02
N GLU A 527 -3.66 -19.04 13.59
CA GLU A 527 -3.32 -19.17 12.18
C GLU A 527 -3.97 -20.41 11.53
N THR A 528 -4.09 -20.40 10.21
CA THR A 528 -4.81 -21.45 9.46
C THR A 528 -3.90 -22.08 8.40
N PHE A 529 -3.84 -23.41 8.39
CA PHE A 529 -3.03 -24.17 7.45
C PHE A 529 -3.90 -25.19 6.70
N ILE A 530 -3.92 -25.09 5.38
CA ILE A 530 -4.63 -26.01 4.48
C ILE A 530 -3.60 -26.77 3.66
N ILE A 531 -3.40 -28.04 3.97
CA ILE A 531 -2.45 -28.93 3.29
C ILE A 531 -3.27 -29.95 2.51
N GLN A 532 -3.27 -29.87 1.18
CA GLN A 532 -4.14 -30.71 0.37
C GLN A 532 -3.54 -31.25 -0.92
N ASN A 533 -3.88 -32.49 -1.28
CA ASN A 533 -3.42 -33.10 -2.54
C ASN A 533 -1.88 -33.08 -2.71
N ASN A 534 -1.12 -33.17 -1.62
CA ASN A 534 0.35 -33.25 -1.67
C ASN A 534 0.82 -34.70 -1.54
N THR A 535 2.03 -34.97 -2.03
CA THR A 535 2.73 -36.24 -1.78
C THR A 535 4.01 -35.96 -1.00
N PHE A 536 4.05 -36.41 0.26
CA PHE A 536 5.23 -36.37 1.12
C PHE A 536 5.83 -37.78 1.19
N HIS A 537 7.11 -37.92 0.87
CA HIS A 537 7.82 -39.19 0.96
C HIS A 537 9.21 -39.04 1.59
N CYS A 538 9.50 -39.85 2.60
CA CYS A 538 10.83 -39.94 3.19
C CYS A 538 11.39 -41.36 3.03
N ASN A 539 12.71 -41.52 3.18
CA ASN A 539 13.32 -42.85 3.16
C ASN A 539 12.64 -43.76 4.19
N PRO A 540 12.10 -44.93 3.79
CA PRO A 540 11.40 -45.86 4.69
C PRO A 540 12.27 -46.42 5.83
N GLN A 541 13.59 -46.25 5.79
CA GLN A 541 14.51 -46.65 6.86
C GLN A 541 14.72 -45.55 7.92
N ARG A 542 14.31 -44.31 7.66
CA ARG A 542 14.47 -43.20 8.61
C ARG A 542 13.37 -43.22 9.67
N ASN A 543 13.74 -43.65 10.88
CA ASN A 543 12.87 -43.64 12.05
C ASN A 543 12.76 -42.23 12.68
N HIS A 544 12.33 -41.25 11.88
CA HIS A 544 12.06 -39.85 12.26
C HIS A 544 10.76 -39.42 11.63
N TYR A 545 10.08 -38.41 12.20
CA TYR A 545 8.78 -37.94 11.72
C TYR A 545 8.78 -37.64 10.21
N ILE A 546 7.65 -37.91 9.53
CA ILE A 546 7.47 -37.44 8.14
C ILE A 546 7.10 -35.96 8.10
N SER A 547 6.36 -35.50 9.12
CA SER A 547 6.02 -34.09 9.29
C SER A 547 5.78 -33.78 10.76
N THR A 548 6.04 -32.53 11.13
CA THR A 548 5.87 -32.01 12.49
C THR A 548 4.96 -30.80 12.47
N ILE A 549 3.85 -30.87 13.20
CA ILE A 549 2.88 -29.78 13.32
C ILE A 549 2.91 -29.27 14.75
N GLN A 550 3.30 -28.00 14.92
CA GLN A 550 3.45 -27.29 16.18
C GLN A 550 4.41 -27.93 17.18
N TYR A 551 5.43 -28.65 16.69
CA TYR A 551 6.42 -29.28 17.55
C TYR A 551 7.23 -28.26 18.38
N ASP A 552 7.63 -27.14 17.75
CA ASP A 552 8.43 -26.09 18.40
C ASP A 552 7.56 -25.01 19.06
N GLU A 553 6.63 -24.42 18.33
CA GLU A 553 5.79 -23.30 18.81
C GLU A 553 4.71 -23.73 19.81
N LYS A 554 4.18 -24.95 19.67
CA LYS A 554 3.13 -25.52 20.53
C LYS A 554 1.96 -24.56 20.76
N SER A 555 1.45 -23.93 19.71
CA SER A 555 0.31 -23.03 19.80
C SER A 555 -0.91 -23.61 19.07
N ASP A 556 -2.12 -23.16 19.41
CA ASP A 556 -3.36 -23.67 18.80
C ASP A 556 -3.61 -23.02 17.43
N ILE A 557 -3.69 -23.83 16.38
CA ILE A 557 -3.93 -23.41 14.99
C ILE A 557 -5.14 -24.14 14.41
N ASN A 558 -5.65 -23.64 13.28
CA ASN A 558 -6.65 -24.36 12.48
C ASN A 558 -5.93 -25.17 11.41
N LEU A 559 -6.02 -26.50 11.47
CA LEU A 559 -5.33 -27.40 10.54
C LEU A 559 -6.32 -28.14 9.65
N THR A 560 -6.06 -28.18 8.35
CA THR A 560 -6.70 -29.13 7.42
C THR A 560 -5.63 -29.95 6.72
N LEU A 561 -5.71 -31.27 6.86
CA LEU A 561 -4.94 -32.23 6.09
C LEU A 561 -5.93 -33.06 5.24
N ARG A 562 -5.90 -32.89 3.92
CA ARG A 562 -6.87 -33.53 3.03
C ARG A 562 -6.23 -34.12 1.77
N ASN A 563 -6.63 -35.31 1.34
CA ASN A 563 -6.15 -35.90 0.09
C ASN A 563 -4.60 -35.99 0.00
N ASN A 564 -3.87 -36.00 1.11
CA ASN A 564 -2.41 -36.10 1.07
C ASN A 564 -1.94 -37.55 1.14
N ILE A 565 -0.77 -37.82 0.56
CA ILE A 565 -0.01 -39.04 0.82
C ILE A 565 1.12 -38.72 1.81
N PHE A 566 1.15 -39.42 2.93
CA PHE A 566 2.27 -39.42 3.88
C PHE A 566 2.95 -40.79 3.84
N SER A 567 4.06 -40.89 3.09
CA SER A 567 4.79 -42.15 2.90
C SER A 567 6.16 -42.17 3.58
N ASN A 568 6.20 -42.80 4.75
CA ASN A 568 7.43 -43.10 5.48
C ASN A 568 7.19 -44.31 6.39
N ALA A 569 7.64 -45.50 5.99
CA ALA A 569 7.39 -46.73 6.73
C ALA A 569 7.86 -46.71 8.21
N ALA A 570 8.86 -45.89 8.55
CA ALA A 570 9.44 -45.83 9.90
C ALA A 570 9.05 -44.55 10.67
N GLY A 571 8.73 -43.44 10.00
CA GLY A 571 8.37 -42.15 10.61
C GLY A 571 6.89 -41.80 10.66
N THR A 572 6.40 -41.30 11.80
CA THR A 572 4.99 -40.90 11.98
C THR A 572 4.75 -39.44 11.59
N LEU A 573 3.51 -39.08 11.29
CA LEU A 573 3.06 -37.67 11.34
C LEU A 573 2.84 -37.29 12.81
N TYR A 574 3.37 -36.14 13.24
CA TYR A 574 3.21 -35.62 14.60
C TYR A 574 2.40 -34.33 14.63
N ILE A 575 1.42 -34.25 15.54
CA ILE A 575 0.63 -33.06 15.84
C ILE A 575 0.64 -32.80 17.35
N ASP A 576 1.08 -31.61 17.76
CA ASP A 576 1.14 -31.22 19.18
C ASP A 576 -0.25 -31.17 19.85
N SER A 577 -0.27 -31.38 21.17
CA SER A 577 -1.49 -31.37 21.99
C SER A 577 -2.25 -30.04 22.02
N ASN A 578 -1.61 -28.93 21.65
CA ASN A 578 -2.24 -27.62 21.65
C ASN A 578 -3.07 -27.37 20.39
N VAL A 579 -2.91 -28.18 19.33
CA VAL A 579 -3.75 -28.09 18.13
C VAL A 579 -5.12 -28.73 18.42
N SER A 580 -6.11 -27.90 18.68
CA SER A 580 -7.45 -28.33 19.08
C SER A 580 -8.45 -28.32 17.92
N SER A 581 -8.15 -27.60 16.85
CA SER A 581 -8.99 -27.43 15.66
C SER A 581 -8.31 -28.07 14.44
N TYR A 582 -8.74 -29.30 14.10
CA TYR A 582 -8.23 -29.99 12.91
C TYR A 582 -9.32 -30.71 12.12
N THR A 583 -9.09 -30.81 10.82
CA THR A 583 -9.76 -31.75 9.90
C THR A 583 -8.68 -32.60 9.24
N ILE A 584 -8.80 -33.92 9.33
CA ILE A 584 -7.80 -34.85 8.78
C ILE A 584 -8.57 -35.92 8.00
N ASP A 585 -8.92 -35.66 6.74
CA ASP A 585 -9.80 -36.53 5.96
C ASP A 585 -9.19 -36.98 4.64
N ASN A 586 -9.58 -38.17 4.17
CA ASN A 586 -9.17 -38.69 2.85
C ASN A 586 -7.64 -38.70 2.62
N ASN A 587 -6.82 -38.87 3.66
CA ASN A 587 -5.36 -39.02 3.49
C ASN A 587 -4.95 -40.49 3.40
N LEU A 588 -3.81 -40.75 2.77
CA LEU A 588 -3.17 -42.07 2.72
C LEU A 588 -1.91 -42.04 3.59
N PHE A 589 -1.87 -42.91 4.60
CA PHE A 589 -0.72 -43.12 5.49
C PHE A 589 -0.05 -44.47 5.17
N ASP A 590 1.27 -44.43 4.98
CA ASP A 590 2.07 -45.62 4.67
C ASP A 590 3.08 -45.91 5.78
N ARG A 591 2.56 -46.41 6.91
CA ARG A 591 3.33 -47.18 7.89
C ARG A 591 2.63 -48.51 8.17
N VAL A 592 2.18 -49.20 7.11
CA VAL A 592 1.41 -50.47 7.16
C VAL A 592 1.96 -51.59 8.06
N SER A 593 3.24 -51.51 8.47
CA SER A 593 3.89 -52.44 9.39
C SER A 593 4.00 -51.93 10.84
N SER A 594 3.53 -50.72 11.11
CA SER A 594 3.52 -50.05 12.41
C SER A 594 2.27 -50.41 13.20
N SER A 595 2.29 -50.15 14.51
CA SER A 595 1.09 -50.26 15.34
C SER A 595 0.26 -48.96 15.37
N TYR A 596 0.72 -47.91 14.69
CA TYR A 596 0.07 -46.59 14.59
C TYR A 596 0.67 -45.76 13.44
N GLU A 597 -0.14 -44.84 12.92
CA GLU A 597 0.17 -44.04 11.72
C GLU A 597 0.46 -42.57 12.00
N ILE A 598 -0.19 -42.05 13.04
CA ILE A 598 -0.19 -40.64 13.40
C ILE A 598 -0.16 -40.49 14.92
N GLU A 599 0.51 -39.45 15.39
CA GLU A 599 0.49 -39.03 16.78
C GLU A 599 -0.20 -37.67 16.89
N ILE A 600 -1.23 -37.60 17.75
CA ILE A 600 -1.94 -36.35 18.04
C ILE A 600 -1.97 -36.17 19.56
N GLY A 601 -1.38 -35.08 20.05
CA GLY A 601 -1.38 -34.74 21.47
C GLY A 601 -0.84 -35.84 22.39
N GLY A 602 0.24 -36.52 21.96
CA GLY A 602 0.85 -37.63 22.69
C GLY A 602 0.10 -38.96 22.58
N SER A 603 -0.99 -39.03 21.80
CA SER A 603 -1.72 -40.27 21.52
C SER A 603 -1.31 -40.82 20.16
N ALA A 604 -0.72 -42.02 20.16
CA ALA A 604 -0.45 -42.80 18.95
C ALA A 604 -1.73 -43.49 18.46
N LEU A 605 -2.15 -43.23 17.23
CA LEU A 605 -3.42 -43.67 16.66
C LEU A 605 -3.22 -44.53 15.40
N THR A 606 -3.95 -45.63 15.29
CA THR A 606 -4.18 -46.30 14.00
C THR A 606 -5.12 -45.47 13.13
N VAL A 607 -5.14 -45.72 11.82
CA VAL A 607 -6.11 -45.07 10.91
C VAL A 607 -7.56 -45.35 11.34
N ALA A 608 -7.86 -46.56 11.85
CA ALA A 608 -9.20 -46.87 12.35
C ALA A 608 -9.58 -46.03 13.59
N GLN A 609 -8.62 -45.75 14.47
CA GLN A 609 -8.84 -44.86 15.62
C GLN A 609 -8.96 -43.41 15.19
N LEU A 610 -8.11 -42.94 14.27
CA LEU A 610 -8.20 -41.61 13.67
C LEU A 610 -9.58 -41.38 13.04
N ASN A 611 -10.06 -42.33 12.22
CA ASN A 611 -11.36 -42.28 11.57
C ASN A 611 -12.57 -42.33 12.53
N SER A 612 -12.34 -42.57 13.82
CA SER A 612 -13.38 -42.48 14.85
C SER A 612 -13.45 -41.11 15.54
N LEU A 613 -12.47 -40.24 15.29
CA LEU A 613 -12.46 -38.86 15.74
C LEU A 613 -13.34 -38.00 14.83
N THR A 614 -13.90 -36.93 15.39
CA THR A 614 -14.70 -35.95 14.65
C THR A 614 -13.86 -35.25 13.56
N ASN A 615 -14.39 -35.13 12.34
CA ASN A 615 -13.73 -34.48 11.19
C ASN A 615 -12.45 -35.19 10.71
N CYS A 616 -12.30 -36.47 11.02
CA CYS A 616 -11.13 -37.25 10.66
C CYS A 616 -11.47 -38.48 9.79
N GLU A 617 -12.54 -38.41 8.99
CA GLU A 617 -13.08 -39.59 8.29
C GLU A 617 -12.31 -39.96 7.01
N ASN A 618 -12.49 -41.19 6.54
CA ASN A 618 -12.04 -41.69 5.23
C ASN A 618 -10.52 -41.71 5.00
N ASN A 619 -9.70 -41.64 6.05
CA ASN A 619 -8.27 -41.91 5.90
C ASN A 619 -8.03 -43.40 5.64
N ILE A 620 -6.96 -43.70 4.91
CA ILE A 620 -6.58 -45.07 4.55
C ILE A 620 -5.14 -45.36 4.96
N GLU A 621 -4.89 -46.61 5.35
CA GLU A 621 -3.57 -47.14 5.65
C GLU A 621 -3.18 -48.10 4.51
N ALA A 622 -2.20 -47.74 3.70
CA ALA A 622 -1.77 -48.53 2.55
C ALA A 622 -0.39 -48.10 2.04
N VAL A 623 0.27 -48.99 1.28
CA VAL A 623 1.44 -48.59 0.49
C VAL A 623 0.95 -47.87 -0.78
N PRO A 624 1.43 -46.65 -1.11
CA PRO A 624 0.94 -45.87 -2.25
C PRO A 624 1.21 -46.52 -3.61
N SER A 625 2.18 -47.44 -3.69
CA SER A 625 2.59 -48.10 -4.93
C SER A 625 3.07 -47.11 -6.01
N PHE A 626 4.04 -46.27 -5.67
CA PHE A 626 4.71 -45.36 -6.62
C PHE A 626 5.45 -46.13 -7.72
N VAL A 627 5.61 -45.52 -8.92
CA VAL A 627 6.33 -46.11 -10.06
C VAL A 627 7.80 -46.40 -9.72
N SER A 628 8.53 -45.39 -9.20
CA SER A 628 9.95 -45.53 -8.84
C SER A 628 10.35 -44.46 -7.81
N PRO A 629 10.01 -44.62 -6.52
CA PRO A 629 10.43 -43.67 -5.50
C PRO A 629 11.95 -43.71 -5.33
N ALA A 630 12.56 -42.57 -5.00
CA ALA A 630 14.01 -42.43 -4.88
C ALA A 630 14.40 -41.60 -3.65
N TRP A 631 15.69 -41.62 -3.33
CA TRP A 631 16.28 -40.84 -2.25
C TRP A 631 17.72 -40.48 -2.58
N GLY A 632 18.05 -39.19 -2.55
CA GLY A 632 19.33 -38.66 -3.05
C GLY A 632 19.46 -38.71 -4.59
N ALA A 633 18.34 -38.94 -5.28
CA ALA A 633 18.26 -39.01 -6.74
C ALA A 633 16.82 -38.70 -7.18
N THR A 634 16.62 -38.41 -8.47
CA THR A 634 15.30 -38.13 -9.04
C THR A 634 14.38 -39.35 -8.94
N GLY A 635 13.18 -39.16 -8.37
CA GLY A 635 12.16 -40.19 -8.24
C GLY A 635 10.95 -39.97 -9.16
N ASN A 636 10.18 -41.04 -9.39
CA ASN A 636 8.88 -40.99 -10.07
C ASN A 636 7.77 -41.45 -9.11
N TYR A 637 6.93 -40.51 -8.70
CA TYR A 637 5.90 -40.65 -7.67
C TYR A 637 4.48 -40.79 -8.22
N HIS A 638 4.33 -41.00 -9.52
CA HIS A 638 3.06 -41.42 -10.09
C HIS A 638 2.59 -42.73 -9.46
N LEU A 639 1.28 -42.87 -9.25
CA LEU A 639 0.68 -44.09 -8.72
C LEU A 639 0.65 -45.20 -9.78
N ASN A 640 1.03 -46.42 -9.44
CA ASN A 640 0.84 -47.60 -10.31
C ASN A 640 -0.64 -48.00 -10.39
N SER A 641 -1.00 -48.76 -11.43
CA SER A 641 -2.34 -49.36 -11.55
C SER A 641 -2.63 -50.26 -10.35
N GLY A 642 -3.70 -49.95 -9.60
CA GLY A 642 -4.09 -50.68 -8.39
C GLY A 642 -3.60 -50.06 -7.07
N SER A 643 -2.96 -48.89 -7.12
CA SER A 643 -2.71 -48.10 -5.91
C SER A 643 -4.00 -47.86 -5.12
N ALA A 644 -3.91 -47.93 -3.80
CA ALA A 644 -5.00 -47.61 -2.89
C ALA A 644 -5.31 -46.11 -2.85
N GLY A 645 -4.46 -45.24 -3.42
CA GLY A 645 -4.74 -43.80 -3.51
C GLY A 645 -5.66 -43.40 -4.66
N ILE A 646 -5.91 -44.31 -5.62
CA ILE A 646 -6.73 -44.04 -6.80
C ILE A 646 -8.21 -44.02 -6.42
N ASP A 647 -8.94 -43.01 -6.90
CA ASP A 647 -10.37 -42.84 -6.68
C ASP A 647 -10.77 -42.89 -5.18
N GLN A 648 -9.93 -42.38 -4.27
CA GLN A 648 -10.20 -42.36 -2.81
C GLN A 648 -10.26 -40.97 -2.18
N GLY A 649 -9.94 -39.92 -2.93
CA GLY A 649 -9.97 -38.54 -2.43
C GLY A 649 -11.38 -37.95 -2.39
N THR A 650 -11.46 -36.71 -1.90
CA THR A 650 -12.67 -35.88 -1.89
C THR A 650 -12.50 -34.64 -2.77
N SER A 651 -13.58 -34.22 -3.43
CA SER A 651 -13.56 -33.00 -4.26
C SER A 651 -13.59 -31.70 -3.45
N THR A 652 -13.71 -31.78 -2.12
CA THR A 652 -13.74 -30.61 -1.24
C THR A 652 -12.39 -29.90 -1.26
N GLY A 653 -12.35 -28.67 -1.78
CA GLY A 653 -11.16 -27.85 -1.80
C GLY A 653 -10.09 -28.27 -2.80
N MET A 654 -10.28 -29.38 -3.53
CA MET A 654 -9.26 -29.92 -4.43
C MET A 654 -8.85 -28.90 -5.52
N PRO A 655 -7.57 -28.89 -5.92
CA PRO A 655 -7.13 -28.15 -7.09
C PRO A 655 -7.73 -28.73 -8.39
N SER A 656 -7.83 -27.88 -9.42
CA SER A 656 -8.50 -28.25 -10.68
C SER A 656 -7.70 -29.22 -11.56
N ALA A 657 -6.40 -29.29 -11.36
CA ALA A 657 -5.47 -30.18 -12.04
C ALA A 657 -4.50 -30.81 -11.02
N ASP A 658 -3.72 -31.79 -11.44
CA ASP A 658 -2.60 -32.36 -10.68
C ASP A 658 -1.27 -31.69 -11.06
N LEU A 659 -0.15 -32.20 -10.51
CA LEU A 659 1.19 -31.67 -10.76
C LEU A 659 1.67 -31.83 -12.22
N ASP A 660 1.05 -32.74 -13.00
CA ASP A 660 1.29 -32.91 -14.44
C ASP A 660 0.37 -32.03 -15.30
N GLY A 661 -0.52 -31.24 -14.68
CA GLY A 661 -1.54 -30.44 -15.36
C GLY A 661 -2.75 -31.25 -15.85
N ILE A 662 -2.93 -32.49 -15.37
CA ILE A 662 -4.07 -33.36 -15.68
C ILE A 662 -5.27 -32.92 -14.84
N SER A 663 -6.42 -32.67 -15.48
CA SER A 663 -7.64 -32.25 -14.80
C SER A 663 -8.16 -33.28 -13.79
N ARG A 664 -8.64 -32.79 -12.63
CA ARG A 664 -9.23 -33.61 -11.57
C ARG A 664 -10.77 -33.51 -11.52
N PRO A 665 -11.50 -34.61 -11.30
CA PRO A 665 -11.01 -35.98 -11.33
C PRO A 665 -10.80 -36.46 -12.77
N ARG A 666 -9.84 -37.35 -12.98
CA ARG A 666 -9.73 -38.13 -14.23
C ARG A 666 -10.54 -39.41 -14.16
N GLY A 667 -10.61 -40.01 -12.97
CA GLY A 667 -11.36 -41.21 -12.64
C GLY A 667 -12.82 -40.96 -12.24
N GLY A 668 -13.34 -41.81 -11.37
CA GLY A 668 -14.66 -41.66 -10.78
C GLY A 668 -14.70 -40.59 -9.68
N VAL A 669 -13.64 -40.48 -8.89
CA VAL A 669 -13.39 -39.41 -7.91
C VAL A 669 -11.92 -38.99 -7.98
N VAL A 670 -11.51 -37.98 -7.21
CA VAL A 670 -10.14 -37.48 -7.24
C VAL A 670 -9.17 -38.46 -6.58
N ASP A 671 -7.95 -38.53 -7.10
CA ASP A 671 -6.88 -39.32 -6.48
C ASP A 671 -6.27 -38.59 -5.27
N ILE A 672 -5.85 -39.36 -4.27
CA ILE A 672 -5.06 -38.85 -3.14
C ILE A 672 -3.63 -38.60 -3.62
N GLY A 673 -3.05 -37.46 -3.26
CA GLY A 673 -1.67 -37.08 -3.57
C GLY A 673 -1.54 -36.08 -4.72
N ALA A 674 -0.29 -35.82 -5.12
CA ALA A 674 0.08 -34.79 -6.09
C ALA A 674 -0.25 -35.12 -7.55
N TYR A 675 -0.49 -36.39 -7.86
CA TYR A 675 -0.72 -36.88 -9.22
C TYR A 675 -2.08 -37.55 -9.35
N GLU A 676 -2.71 -37.39 -10.51
CA GLU A 676 -3.97 -37.99 -10.91
C GLU A 676 -3.71 -39.06 -11.98
N ARG A 677 -4.38 -40.22 -11.87
CA ARG A 677 -4.14 -41.36 -12.74
C ARG A 677 -5.22 -41.60 -13.79
#